data_AF-A0A6P5YYM5-F1
#
_entry.id   AF-A0A6P5YYM5-F1
#
_cell.length_a   1.000
_cell.length_b   1.000
_cell.length_c   1.000
_cell.angle_alpha   90.00
_cell.angle_beta   90.00
_cell.angle_gamma   90.00
#
_symmetry.space_group_name_H-M   'P 1'
#
loop_
_entity.id
_entity.type
_entity.pdbx_description
1 polymer ?
#
loop_
_entity_poly.entity_id
_entity_poly.type
_entity_poly.pdbx_seq_one_letter_code
_entity_poly.pdbx_strand_id
1 'polypeptide(L)'
;MADALVGGAFLSASLQVLFNRMASQEVLDFIRGKKLKKRLVKKLKPMLMSVKAVLDDAEYKQITNQNVKDWVAELKDAVYDAEDLLEEIAAEALRSRLGQTTSKKLSCLISSLNPFNSGMDLKLKDILGRLESLVNQKDILGLEEHCKGKKAFQNSPATSLVDESGVYGRDDEKEATMKLLHPENPTKNQIDVIPIVGMGGVGKTTLAQLIYNDKRVEEWFDLKAWVCFSDEFDAVRVTKTILEEITSSCDGSQNLNQLQLKLKEKPLGKKFLFVLDDVWNKKYVDWEELRRPFTSGAQNSKIIVTTRSESVASIVRTVPTYHLDILSDDDRWKLFAKHAFVDGSPSMHPDLKVIGEAIAQRCKGLPLVAKALGGLLRCKDADEWNEILHSDLWEKLEEEGTTIPPSLRLSYYFLPSHLKRCFAYCSIFPKDYEFKKEELILLWMAEGLLQISKKDGNAEGDKCFKDLAFRSFFQQSTRDKSYFVMHDLISDLAKSISGEFFCKVEGNGGGSYEITEKTRHLSNIQEQYDVSKKFKTLSKAKSLRTFQTFQSSPLCCYITSQMLDLITKCRCLRVLTLAKYRNINELPEEIGNLKYLRYLNLSETLIKCLPNSLSTLYYLQALILFECFCLVELTKDMCRLINLQHLDLRETKLARMPKGMDKLKDLRTLTDFVLGEQNGSSINELGKLKHLCGRLAISGLGNVACARDAKDANLEEKMNLKELSCCGVLTLILMIEGMTEKYLSNWSPIQTWSDLSLVVMVVQVFWNGSDILSSPK
;
A
#
# COMPACT_ATOMS: atom_id res chain seq x y z
N MET A 1 -9.01 24.49 32.65
CA MET A 1 -8.81 23.03 32.57
C MET A 1 -8.84 22.68 31.11
N ALA A 2 -7.66 22.47 30.54
CA ALA A 2 -7.48 22.26 29.11
C ALA A 2 -8.02 20.90 28.66
N ASP A 3 -8.71 20.90 27.51
CA ASP A 3 -9.07 19.71 26.76
C ASP A 3 -7.77 19.06 26.28
N ALA A 4 -7.40 17.91 26.87
CA ALA A 4 -6.19 17.20 26.50
C ALA A 4 -6.40 16.49 25.15
N LEU A 5 -5.57 16.81 24.17
CA LEU A 5 -5.44 16.18 22.86
C LEU A 5 -4.85 14.78 23.01
N VAL A 6 -5.58 13.84 23.60
CA VAL A 6 -5.17 12.44 23.54
C VAL A 6 -5.41 11.93 22.12
N GLY A 7 -4.33 11.66 21.38
CA GLY A 7 -4.41 10.95 20.10
C GLY A 7 -5.12 9.63 20.31
N GLY A 8 -6.36 9.50 19.82
CA GLY A 8 -7.25 8.42 20.26
C GLY A 8 -6.60 7.03 20.17
N ALA A 9 -6.85 6.20 21.18
CA ALA A 9 -6.25 4.87 21.31
C ALA A 9 -6.42 4.00 20.05
N PHE A 10 -5.46 3.11 19.78
CA PHE A 10 -5.45 2.26 18.60
C PHE A 10 -6.77 1.48 18.42
N LEU A 11 -7.25 0.85 19.51
CA LEU A 11 -8.46 0.04 19.51
C LEU A 11 -9.76 0.84 19.43
N SER A 12 -9.74 2.16 19.66
CA SER A 12 -10.94 3.01 19.62
C SER A 12 -11.66 2.91 18.26
N ALA A 13 -10.92 2.84 17.16
CA ALA A 13 -11.51 2.69 15.83
C ALA A 13 -12.08 1.27 15.60
N SER A 14 -11.39 0.22 16.06
CA SER A 14 -11.88 -1.16 15.97
C SER A 14 -13.20 -1.35 16.73
N LEU A 15 -13.28 -0.82 17.96
CA LEU A 15 -14.53 -0.86 18.74
C LEU A 15 -15.68 -0.12 18.05
N GLN A 16 -15.39 1.02 17.40
CA GLN A 16 -16.42 1.73 16.63
C GLN A 16 -16.94 0.90 15.46
N VAL A 17 -16.05 0.20 14.74
CA VAL A 17 -16.44 -0.73 13.68
C VAL A 17 -17.31 -1.86 14.24
N LEU A 18 -16.93 -2.45 15.38
CA LEU A 18 -17.74 -3.47 16.06
C LEU A 18 -19.14 -2.95 16.42
N PHE A 19 -19.25 -1.76 17.01
CA PHE A 19 -20.56 -1.18 17.35
C PHE A 19 -21.44 -0.97 16.12
N ASN A 20 -20.86 -0.47 15.02
CA ASN A 20 -21.58 -0.27 13.77
C ASN A 20 -22.05 -1.61 13.18
N ARG A 21 -21.21 -2.64 13.21
CA ARG A 21 -21.56 -4.00 12.74
C ARG A 21 -22.63 -4.66 13.61
N MET A 22 -22.55 -4.55 14.93
CA MET A 22 -23.59 -5.06 15.84
C MET A 22 -24.95 -4.36 15.62
N ALA A 23 -24.92 -3.11 15.16
CA ALA A 23 -26.12 -2.35 14.82
C ALA A 23 -26.60 -2.58 13.37
N SER A 24 -25.89 -3.38 12.56
CA SER A 24 -26.27 -3.62 11.18
C SER A 24 -27.54 -4.49 11.10
N GLN A 25 -28.35 -4.24 10.06
CA GLN A 25 -29.62 -4.94 9.88
C GLN A 25 -29.39 -6.44 9.66
N GLU A 26 -28.32 -6.81 8.96
CA GLU A 26 -27.91 -8.19 8.68
C GLU A 26 -27.66 -8.97 9.98
N VAL A 27 -26.90 -8.38 10.90
CA VAL A 27 -26.57 -8.99 12.19
C VAL A 27 -27.80 -9.06 13.08
N LEU A 28 -28.61 -7.99 13.13
CA LEU A 28 -29.83 -7.95 13.94
C LEU A 28 -30.86 -9.00 13.49
N ASP A 29 -31.08 -9.16 12.19
CA ASP A 29 -32.03 -10.13 11.65
C ASP A 29 -31.57 -11.57 11.87
N PHE A 30 -30.28 -11.86 11.71
CA PHE A 30 -29.73 -13.17 12.02
C PHE A 30 -29.91 -13.54 13.50
N ILE A 31 -29.74 -12.57 14.40
CA ILE A 31 -29.88 -12.78 15.85
C ILE A 31 -31.34 -12.92 16.28
N ARG A 32 -32.28 -12.23 15.64
CA ARG A 32 -33.73 -12.31 15.97
C ARG A 32 -34.27 -13.73 15.90
N GLY A 33 -33.76 -14.56 14.97
CA GLY A 33 -34.16 -15.96 14.82
C GLY A 33 -33.61 -16.93 15.88
N LYS A 34 -32.69 -16.50 16.77
CA LYS A 34 -31.97 -17.41 17.70
C LYS A 34 -31.87 -16.82 19.11
N LYS A 35 -32.78 -17.26 20.01
CA LYS A 35 -32.95 -16.72 21.39
C LYS A 35 -31.65 -16.69 22.23
N LEU A 36 -30.82 -17.75 22.20
CA LEU A 36 -29.57 -17.83 22.96
C LEU A 36 -28.53 -16.79 22.48
N LYS A 37 -28.37 -16.65 21.15
CA LYS A 37 -27.44 -15.68 20.55
C LYS A 37 -27.81 -14.23 20.91
N LYS A 38 -29.11 -13.94 20.98
CA LYS A 38 -29.61 -12.61 21.39
C LYS A 38 -29.19 -12.22 22.81
N ARG A 39 -29.08 -13.18 23.73
CA ARG A 39 -28.62 -12.89 25.11
C ARG A 39 -27.12 -12.61 25.17
N LEU A 40 -26.32 -13.43 24.48
CA LEU A 40 -24.85 -13.31 24.50
C LEU A 40 -24.38 -12.04 23.78
N VAL A 41 -24.91 -11.72 22.59
CA VAL A 41 -24.56 -10.48 21.88
C VAL A 41 -24.98 -9.23 22.67
N LYS A 42 -26.09 -9.30 23.42
CA LYS A 42 -26.49 -8.22 24.33
C LYS A 42 -25.50 -7.98 25.47
N LYS A 43 -24.73 -8.98 25.89
CA LYS A 43 -23.65 -8.83 26.91
C LYS A 43 -22.36 -8.27 26.32
N LEU A 44 -22.06 -8.58 25.05
CA LEU A 44 -20.84 -8.13 24.38
C LEU A 44 -20.73 -6.61 24.33
N LYS A 45 -21.82 -5.91 23.95
CA LYS A 45 -21.82 -4.45 23.82
C LYS A 45 -21.47 -3.73 25.14
N PRO A 46 -22.08 -4.02 26.29
CA PRO A 46 -21.67 -3.47 27.59
C PRO A 46 -20.20 -3.71 27.93
N MET A 47 -19.66 -4.92 27.69
CA MET A 47 -18.25 -5.22 27.98
C MET A 47 -17.30 -4.37 27.12
N LEU A 48 -17.56 -4.28 25.81
CA LEU A 48 -16.78 -3.43 24.91
C LEU A 48 -16.88 -1.94 25.26
N MET A 49 -18.03 -1.48 25.79
CA MET A 49 -18.19 -0.10 26.28
C MET A 49 -17.37 0.15 27.56
N SER A 50 -17.35 -0.80 28.49
CA SER A 50 -16.53 -0.71 29.71
C SER A 50 -15.05 -0.61 29.38
N VAL A 51 -14.58 -1.43 28.42
CA VAL A 51 -13.20 -1.36 27.95
C VAL A 51 -12.92 -0.05 27.20
N LYS A 52 -13.85 0.41 26.34
CA LYS A 52 -13.70 1.66 25.59
C LYS A 52 -13.42 2.86 26.50
N ALA A 53 -14.02 2.88 27.70
CA ALA A 53 -13.87 3.98 28.65
C ALA A 53 -12.44 4.16 29.18
N VAL A 54 -11.62 3.11 29.15
CA VAL A 54 -10.25 3.12 29.69
C VAL A 54 -9.17 3.03 28.61
N LEU A 55 -9.54 2.95 27.33
CA LEU A 55 -8.59 2.70 26.24
C LEU A 55 -7.51 3.78 26.09
N ASP A 56 -7.90 5.05 26.24
CA ASP A 56 -6.98 6.17 26.07
C ASP A 56 -5.93 6.22 27.20
N ASP A 57 -6.34 5.90 28.43
CA ASP A 57 -5.43 5.75 29.58
C ASP A 57 -4.54 4.50 29.45
N ALA A 58 -5.09 3.38 28.99
CA ALA A 58 -4.33 2.16 28.74
C ALA A 58 -3.27 2.35 27.64
N GLU A 59 -3.60 3.09 26.57
CA GLU A 59 -2.68 3.42 25.48
C GLU A 59 -1.48 4.25 25.99
N TYR A 60 -1.71 5.10 26.99
CA TYR A 60 -0.67 5.88 27.65
C TYR A 60 0.17 5.04 28.62
N LYS A 61 -0.48 4.29 29.52
CA LYS A 61 0.20 3.52 30.57
C LYS A 61 1.01 2.34 30.04
N GLN A 62 0.67 1.76 28.88
CA GLN A 62 1.46 0.67 28.28
C GLN A 62 2.90 1.06 27.90
N ILE A 63 3.21 2.37 27.82
CA ILE A 63 4.56 2.86 27.50
C ILE A 63 5.53 2.51 28.63
N THR A 64 5.11 2.67 29.88
CA THR A 64 5.97 2.47 31.05
C THR A 64 5.60 1.23 31.89
N ASN A 65 4.37 0.72 31.75
CA ASN A 65 3.86 -0.39 32.54
C ASN A 65 3.67 -1.65 31.68
N GLN A 66 4.54 -2.64 31.88
CA GLN A 66 4.50 -3.91 31.15
C GLN A 66 3.20 -4.69 31.38
N ASN A 67 2.60 -4.64 32.58
CA ASN A 67 1.33 -5.34 32.85
C ASN A 67 0.18 -4.73 32.04
N VAL A 68 0.18 -3.40 31.86
CA VAL A 68 -0.81 -2.72 31.01
C VAL A 68 -0.56 -3.05 29.54
N LYS A 69 0.70 -3.14 29.11
CA LYS A 69 1.06 -3.58 27.75
C LYS A 69 0.56 -4.98 27.43
N ASP A 70 0.72 -5.92 28.35
CA ASP A 70 0.22 -7.29 28.21
C ASP A 70 -1.32 -7.33 28.19
N TRP A 71 -1.97 -6.51 29.03
CA TRP A 71 -3.42 -6.35 29.03
C TRP A 71 -3.96 -5.79 27.71
N VAL A 72 -3.29 -4.77 27.14
CA VAL A 72 -3.65 -4.20 25.83
C VAL A 72 -3.48 -5.22 24.71
N ALA A 73 -2.42 -6.04 24.75
CA ALA A 73 -2.20 -7.10 23.77
C ALA A 73 -3.30 -8.18 23.83
N GLU A 74 -3.68 -8.63 25.02
CA GLU A 74 -4.76 -9.60 25.21
C GLU A 74 -6.11 -9.03 24.78
N LEU A 75 -6.36 -7.76 25.10
CA LEU A 75 -7.56 -7.07 24.64
C LEU A 75 -7.62 -6.94 23.12
N LYS A 76 -6.51 -6.59 22.48
CA LYS A 76 -6.42 -6.48 21.01
C LYS A 76 -6.76 -7.80 20.34
N ASP A 77 -6.28 -8.92 20.88
CA ASP A 77 -6.60 -10.26 20.39
C ASP A 77 -8.08 -10.62 20.56
N ALA A 78 -8.67 -10.36 21.74
CA ALA A 78 -10.10 -10.60 21.99
C ALA A 78 -11.01 -9.73 21.10
N VAL A 79 -10.63 -8.47 20.87
CA VAL A 79 -11.34 -7.54 19.95
C VAL A 79 -11.26 -8.04 18.52
N TYR A 80 -10.11 -8.55 18.09
CA TYR A 80 -9.99 -9.16 16.76
C TYR A 80 -10.87 -10.40 16.61
N ASP A 81 -10.90 -11.30 17.59
CA ASP A 81 -11.79 -12.46 17.52
C ASP A 81 -13.27 -12.06 17.49
N ALA A 82 -13.64 -11.00 18.20
CA ALA A 82 -14.98 -10.42 18.13
C ALA A 82 -15.30 -9.87 16.72
N GLU A 83 -14.34 -9.20 16.06
CA GLU A 83 -14.51 -8.71 14.69
C GLU A 83 -14.72 -9.85 13.70
N ASP A 84 -13.92 -10.91 13.80
CA ASP A 84 -13.99 -12.08 12.92
C ASP A 84 -15.30 -12.85 13.12
N LEU A 85 -15.78 -12.96 14.37
CA LEU A 85 -17.08 -13.57 14.66
C LEU A 85 -18.25 -12.75 14.09
N LEU A 86 -18.24 -11.42 14.21
CA LEU A 86 -19.29 -10.58 13.63
C LEU A 86 -19.27 -10.62 12.09
N GLU A 87 -18.09 -10.72 11.48
CA GLU A 87 -17.95 -10.94 10.03
C GLU A 87 -18.56 -12.28 9.61
N GLU A 88 -18.28 -13.34 10.37
CA GLU A 88 -18.84 -14.69 10.14
C GLU A 88 -20.37 -14.68 10.22
N ILE A 89 -20.95 -13.93 11.15
CA ILE A 89 -22.40 -13.73 11.28
C ILE A 89 -22.96 -12.96 10.08
N ALA A 90 -22.34 -11.85 9.70
CA ALA A 90 -22.78 -11.03 8.55
C ALA A 90 -22.74 -11.83 7.25
N ALA A 91 -21.69 -12.65 7.06
CA ALA A 91 -21.55 -13.49 5.89
C ALA A 91 -22.63 -14.56 5.77
N GLU A 92 -22.96 -15.23 6.87
CA GLU A 92 -24.04 -16.22 6.87
C GLU A 92 -25.41 -15.58 6.66
N ALA A 93 -25.63 -14.37 7.18
CA ALA A 93 -26.85 -13.61 6.94
C ALA A 93 -27.03 -13.27 5.45
N LEU A 94 -25.97 -12.79 4.79
CA LEU A 94 -25.97 -12.50 3.35
C LEU A 94 -26.22 -13.77 2.52
N ARG A 95 -25.52 -14.86 2.84
CA ARG A 95 -25.71 -16.17 2.18
C ARG A 95 -27.15 -16.67 2.29
N SER A 96 -27.76 -16.54 3.47
CA SER A 96 -29.14 -16.97 3.71
C SER A 96 -30.15 -16.18 2.88
N ARG A 97 -29.91 -14.87 2.66
CA ARG A 97 -30.75 -14.03 1.80
C ARG A 97 -30.63 -14.41 0.32
N LEU A 98 -29.41 -14.63 -0.16
CA LEU A 98 -29.15 -15.00 -1.57
C LEU A 98 -29.57 -16.46 -1.87
N GLY A 99 -29.59 -17.35 -0.88
CA GLY A 99 -30.06 -18.73 -1.04
C GLY A 99 -31.59 -18.89 -1.07
N GLN A 100 -32.36 -17.92 -0.58
CA GLN A 100 -33.84 -17.98 -0.63
C GLN A 100 -34.42 -17.77 -2.03
N THR A 101 -33.63 -17.24 -2.97
CA THR A 101 -34.03 -17.04 -4.37
C THR A 101 -33.90 -18.31 -5.23
N THR A 102 -33.22 -19.35 -4.76
CA THR A 102 -33.06 -20.64 -5.48
C THR A 102 -33.65 -21.80 -4.67
N SER A 103 -34.88 -22.20 -5.05
CA SER A 103 -35.64 -23.37 -4.55
C SER A 103 -35.99 -23.41 -3.04
N LYS A 104 -37.23 -22.99 -2.74
CA LYS A 104 -37.87 -23.05 -1.41
C LYS A 104 -38.01 -24.46 -0.78
N LYS A 105 -37.66 -25.55 -1.47
CA LYS A 105 -37.90 -26.93 -0.97
C LYS A 105 -36.71 -27.59 -0.27
N LEU A 106 -35.47 -27.13 -0.47
CA LEU A 106 -34.28 -27.72 0.18
C LEU A 106 -33.68 -26.86 1.31
N SER A 107 -33.97 -25.55 1.37
CA SER A 107 -33.36 -24.67 2.39
C SER A 107 -33.87 -24.92 3.81
N CYS A 108 -35.08 -25.47 3.96
CA CYS A 108 -35.72 -25.69 5.26
C CYS A 108 -35.19 -26.92 6.01
N LEU A 109 -34.56 -27.87 5.30
CA LEU A 109 -33.99 -29.09 5.89
C LEU A 109 -32.50 -28.93 6.27
N ILE A 110 -31.79 -27.96 5.69
CA ILE A 110 -30.36 -27.71 5.96
C ILE A 110 -30.17 -26.72 7.13
N SER A 111 -31.16 -25.89 7.44
CA SER A 111 -31.07 -24.89 8.51
C SER A 111 -31.13 -25.48 9.94
N SER A 112 -31.76 -26.65 10.12
CA SER A 112 -31.94 -27.29 11.43
C SER A 112 -30.76 -28.16 11.88
N LEU A 113 -29.87 -28.54 10.96
CA LEU A 113 -28.73 -29.44 11.22
C LEU A 113 -27.36 -28.78 11.02
N ASN A 114 -27.28 -27.44 11.06
CA ASN A 114 -26.04 -26.74 10.73
C ASN A 114 -25.04 -26.79 11.91
N PRO A 115 -23.91 -27.55 11.84
CA PRO A 115 -22.86 -27.56 12.89
C PRO A 115 -22.22 -26.18 13.12
N PHE A 116 -22.50 -25.23 12.22
CA PHE A 116 -22.20 -23.81 12.33
C PHE A 116 -22.80 -23.14 13.57
N ASN A 117 -23.93 -23.62 14.11
CA ASN A 117 -24.56 -22.99 15.26
C ASN A 117 -23.85 -23.28 16.60
N SER A 118 -23.36 -24.51 16.80
CA SER A 118 -22.73 -24.90 18.08
C SER A 118 -21.33 -24.30 18.22
N GLY A 119 -20.55 -24.25 17.13
CA GLY A 119 -19.20 -23.65 17.14
C GLY A 119 -19.19 -22.15 17.42
N MET A 120 -20.15 -21.39 16.87
CA MET A 120 -20.28 -19.95 17.12
C MET A 120 -20.56 -19.62 18.59
N ASP A 121 -21.45 -20.39 19.22
CA ASP A 121 -21.84 -20.13 20.61
C ASP A 121 -20.66 -20.38 21.56
N LEU A 122 -19.79 -21.35 21.24
CA LEU A 122 -18.53 -21.57 21.96
C LEU A 122 -17.55 -20.41 21.77
N LYS A 123 -17.30 -19.97 20.52
CA LYS A 123 -16.44 -18.79 20.25
C LYS A 123 -16.93 -17.54 20.96
N LEU A 124 -18.25 -17.27 20.94
CA LEU A 124 -18.81 -16.09 21.59
C LEU A 124 -18.68 -16.15 23.11
N LYS A 125 -18.86 -17.33 23.72
CA LYS A 125 -18.64 -17.53 25.16
C LYS A 125 -17.18 -17.31 25.55
N ASP A 126 -16.25 -17.81 24.74
CA ASP A 126 -14.81 -17.62 24.95
C ASP A 126 -14.43 -16.13 24.92
N ILE A 127 -14.84 -15.41 23.86
CA ILE A 127 -14.62 -13.95 23.73
C ILE A 127 -15.21 -13.20 24.93
N LEU A 128 -16.44 -13.54 25.34
CA LEU A 128 -17.07 -12.90 26.50
C LEU A 128 -16.31 -13.19 27.81
N GLY A 129 -15.83 -14.42 28.01
CA GLY A 129 -15.05 -14.79 29.19
C GLY A 129 -13.72 -14.04 29.26
N ARG A 130 -13.03 -13.90 28.13
CA ARG A 130 -11.80 -13.11 28.02
C ARG A 130 -12.04 -11.63 28.30
N LEU A 131 -13.08 -11.04 27.68
CA LEU A 131 -13.46 -9.64 27.92
C LEU A 131 -13.90 -9.40 29.36
N GLU A 132 -14.63 -10.33 29.99
CA GLU A 132 -15.03 -10.24 31.39
C GLU A 132 -13.81 -10.25 32.32
N SER A 133 -12.85 -11.14 32.07
CA SER A 133 -11.56 -11.16 32.78
C SER A 133 -10.81 -9.83 32.64
N LEU A 134 -10.70 -9.29 31.42
CA LEU A 134 -10.03 -8.01 31.15
C LEU A 134 -10.72 -6.84 31.83
N VAL A 135 -12.06 -6.80 31.83
CA VAL A 135 -12.83 -5.77 32.53
C VAL A 135 -12.58 -5.83 34.03
N ASN A 136 -12.50 -7.02 34.64
CA ASN A 136 -12.22 -7.16 36.06
C ASN A 136 -10.78 -6.77 36.44
N GLN A 137 -9.83 -6.89 35.51
CA GLN A 137 -8.43 -6.51 35.73
C GLN A 137 -8.20 -4.99 35.65
N LYS A 138 -9.11 -4.22 35.03
CA LYS A 138 -8.91 -2.78 34.79
C LYS A 138 -8.68 -2.00 36.09
N ASP A 139 -9.42 -2.34 37.15
CA ASP A 139 -9.35 -1.67 38.44
C ASP A 139 -8.04 -2.01 39.17
N ILE A 140 -7.56 -3.25 39.02
CA ILE A 140 -6.29 -3.74 39.59
C ILE A 140 -5.10 -3.02 38.95
N LEU A 141 -5.19 -2.78 37.63
CA LEU A 141 -4.17 -2.05 36.87
C LEU A 141 -4.26 -0.53 37.07
N GLY A 142 -5.23 -0.05 37.85
CA GLY A 142 -5.47 1.37 38.09
C GLY A 142 -5.80 2.14 36.82
N LEU A 143 -6.53 1.53 35.87
CA LEU A 143 -6.95 2.19 34.64
C LEU A 143 -8.12 3.14 34.90
N GLU A 144 -7.99 4.40 34.50
CA GLU A 144 -8.93 5.45 34.83
C GLU A 144 -9.81 5.85 33.62
N GLU A 145 -11.09 6.09 33.89
CA GLU A 145 -12.06 6.52 32.88
C GLU A 145 -11.91 8.01 32.60
N HIS A 146 -11.10 8.35 31.60
CA HIS A 146 -10.99 9.71 31.11
C HIS A 146 -12.10 9.99 30.06
N CYS A 147 -13.27 10.41 30.52
CA CYS A 147 -14.33 10.91 29.62
C CYS A 147 -13.95 12.29 29.08
N LYS A 148 -13.27 12.38 27.93
CA LYS A 148 -13.11 13.63 27.19
C LYS A 148 -13.63 13.50 25.75
N GLY A 149 -14.53 14.41 25.39
CA GLY A 149 -15.29 14.37 24.14
C GLY A 149 -14.43 14.62 22.92
N LYS A 150 -14.58 13.77 21.89
CA LYS A 150 -13.92 13.94 20.59
C LYS A 150 -14.55 15.13 19.85
N LYS A 151 -13.77 16.16 19.53
CA LYS A 151 -14.04 16.98 18.34
C LYS A 151 -13.56 16.20 17.12
N ALA A 152 -14.50 15.78 16.28
CA ALA A 152 -14.18 15.21 14.97
C ALA A 152 -13.70 16.36 14.06
N PHE A 153 -12.40 16.41 13.78
CA PHE A 153 -11.86 17.36 12.82
C PHE A 153 -12.35 17.02 11.40
N GLN A 154 -13.04 17.96 10.78
CA GLN A 154 -13.24 17.99 9.34
C GLN A 154 -11.99 18.62 8.72
N ASN A 155 -11.22 17.83 7.97
CA ASN A 155 -10.07 18.33 7.24
C ASN A 155 -10.54 19.11 6.00
N SER A 156 -9.93 20.27 5.74
CA SER A 156 -9.98 20.95 4.44
C SER A 156 -9.28 20.09 3.37
N PRO A 157 -9.74 20.14 2.10
CA PRO A 157 -9.16 19.35 1.03
C PRO A 157 -7.72 19.79 0.75
N ALA A 158 -6.79 18.84 0.80
CA ALA A 158 -5.37 19.09 0.58
C ALA A 158 -4.95 18.71 -0.85
N THR A 159 -4.08 19.53 -1.42
CA THR A 159 -3.65 19.51 -2.83
C THR A 159 -2.41 18.64 -3.04
N SER A 160 -2.28 18.03 -4.22
CA SER A 160 -1.25 17.03 -4.56
C SER A 160 0.07 17.61 -5.10
N LEU A 161 0.31 18.92 -4.96
CA LEU A 161 1.50 19.56 -5.53
C LEU A 161 2.66 19.45 -4.53
N VAL A 162 3.69 18.71 -4.93
CA VAL A 162 4.95 18.56 -4.19
C VAL A 162 5.95 19.56 -4.76
N ASP A 163 6.50 20.38 -3.89
CA ASP A 163 7.42 21.47 -4.22
C ASP A 163 8.87 21.02 -3.99
N GLU A 164 9.67 21.07 -5.05
CA GLU A 164 11.09 20.67 -5.09
C GLU A 164 11.99 21.64 -4.29
N SER A 165 11.49 22.77 -3.77
CA SER A 165 12.25 23.74 -2.94
C SER A 165 12.41 23.35 -1.44
N GLY A 166 12.28 22.08 -1.10
CA GLY A 166 12.10 21.59 0.29
C GLY A 166 13.34 21.18 1.09
N VAL A 167 14.56 21.47 0.63
CA VAL A 167 15.79 21.12 1.35
C VAL A 167 16.45 22.38 1.91
N TYR A 168 16.79 22.34 3.20
CA TYR A 168 17.41 23.46 3.93
C TYR A 168 18.73 23.02 4.55
N GLY A 169 19.71 23.92 4.58
CA GLY A 169 20.97 23.76 5.31
C GLY A 169 21.85 22.61 4.83
N ARG A 170 21.84 22.30 3.53
CA ARG A 170 22.65 21.23 2.92
C ARG A 170 23.51 21.68 1.74
N ASP A 171 23.54 22.98 1.47
CA ASP A 171 24.28 23.54 0.32
C ASP A 171 25.79 23.44 0.51
N ASP A 172 26.28 23.69 1.73
CA ASP A 172 27.70 23.60 2.05
C ASP A 172 28.20 22.15 1.97
N GLU A 173 27.44 21.20 2.52
CA GLU A 173 27.76 19.77 2.46
C GLU A 173 27.70 19.22 1.03
N LYS A 174 26.74 19.72 0.24
CA LYS A 174 26.65 19.42 -1.19
C LYS A 174 27.90 19.93 -1.90
N GLU A 175 28.28 21.19 -1.74
CA GLU A 175 29.46 21.74 -2.41
C GLU A 175 30.77 21.09 -1.93
N ALA A 176 30.88 20.73 -0.65
CA ALA A 176 32.02 19.98 -0.13
C ALA A 176 32.15 18.60 -0.79
N THR A 177 31.03 17.88 -0.96
CA THR A 177 31.04 16.58 -1.63
C THR A 177 31.26 16.72 -3.14
N MET A 178 30.72 17.77 -3.77
CA MET A 178 30.96 18.08 -5.18
C MET A 178 32.44 18.35 -5.47
N LYS A 179 33.18 18.98 -4.55
CA LYS A 179 34.64 19.12 -4.67
C LYS A 179 35.36 17.76 -4.70
N LEU A 180 34.87 16.76 -3.97
CA LEU A 180 35.44 15.40 -3.99
C LEU A 180 35.14 14.65 -5.31
N LEU A 181 34.05 15.02 -5.98
CA LEU A 181 33.65 14.48 -7.29
C LEU A 181 34.34 15.17 -8.47
N HIS A 182 34.95 16.33 -8.25
CA HIS A 182 35.48 17.17 -9.33
C HIS A 182 36.56 16.44 -10.18
N PRO A 183 36.53 16.55 -11.52
CA PRO A 183 37.47 15.87 -12.41
C PRO A 183 38.95 16.23 -12.19
N GLU A 184 39.21 17.45 -11.71
CA GLU A 184 40.57 17.98 -11.44
C GLU A 184 41.13 17.60 -10.07
N ASN A 185 40.42 16.78 -9.29
CA ASN A 185 40.95 16.12 -8.09
C ASN A 185 41.31 14.65 -8.37
N PRO A 186 42.37 14.36 -9.15
CA PRO A 186 42.81 13.00 -9.39
C PRO A 186 43.41 12.43 -8.10
N THR A 187 42.79 11.38 -7.57
CA THR A 187 43.40 10.57 -6.51
C THR A 187 44.36 9.55 -7.13
N LYS A 188 45.20 8.92 -6.29
CA LYS A 188 46.05 7.81 -6.73
C LYS A 188 45.24 6.55 -7.09
N ASN A 189 43.96 6.49 -6.73
CA ASN A 189 43.11 5.32 -6.92
C ASN A 189 42.45 5.37 -8.30
N GLN A 190 42.21 4.21 -8.88
CA GLN A 190 41.45 4.13 -10.13
C GLN A 190 39.97 4.50 -9.92
N ILE A 191 39.43 4.18 -8.75
CA ILE A 191 38.04 4.43 -8.34
C ILE A 191 38.05 5.04 -6.94
N ASP A 192 37.34 6.16 -6.76
CA ASP A 192 37.11 6.70 -5.42
C ASP A 192 35.75 6.31 -4.87
N VAL A 193 35.74 5.89 -3.62
CA VAL A 193 34.56 5.48 -2.88
C VAL A 193 34.41 6.45 -1.72
N ILE A 194 33.39 7.29 -1.82
CA ILE A 194 33.06 8.38 -0.89
C ILE A 194 31.97 7.88 0.06
N PRO A 195 32.30 7.52 1.32
CA PRO A 195 31.29 7.09 2.27
C PRO A 195 30.66 8.30 2.96
N ILE A 196 29.34 8.43 2.91
CA ILE A 196 28.53 9.39 3.68
C ILE A 196 27.92 8.67 4.87
N VAL A 197 28.36 9.00 6.08
CA VAL A 197 27.97 8.34 7.33
C VAL A 197 27.14 9.28 8.20
N GLY A 198 26.09 8.75 8.83
CA GLY A 198 25.26 9.53 9.74
C GLY A 198 24.05 8.76 10.25
N MET A 199 23.41 9.27 11.30
CA MET A 199 22.27 8.62 11.95
C MET A 199 21.07 8.41 11.00
N GLY A 200 20.16 7.50 11.36
CA GLY A 200 18.92 7.31 10.59
C GLY A 200 18.09 8.61 10.53
N GLY A 201 17.53 8.95 9.36
CA GLY A 201 16.71 10.14 9.20
C GLY A 201 17.45 11.50 9.16
N VAL A 202 18.80 11.51 9.20
CA VAL A 202 19.63 12.74 9.15
C VAL A 202 19.71 13.40 7.75
N GLY A 203 19.23 12.70 6.71
CA GLY A 203 19.18 13.23 5.33
C GLY A 203 20.31 12.76 4.41
N LYS A 204 20.99 11.66 4.70
CA LYS A 204 22.05 11.10 3.83
C LYS A 204 21.58 10.86 2.40
N THR A 205 20.49 10.11 2.25
CA THR A 205 19.84 9.84 0.96
C THR A 205 19.47 11.14 0.25
N THR A 206 18.95 12.14 0.98
CA THR A 206 18.62 13.45 0.42
C THR A 206 19.86 14.20 -0.08
N LEU A 207 20.97 14.18 0.66
CA LEU A 207 22.24 14.78 0.20
C LEU A 207 22.77 14.07 -1.05
N ALA A 208 22.78 12.74 -1.04
CA ALA A 208 23.19 11.95 -2.20
C ALA A 208 22.31 12.21 -3.42
N GLN A 209 20.99 12.40 -3.24
CA GLN A 209 20.06 12.77 -4.31
C GLN A 209 20.35 14.18 -4.87
N LEU A 210 20.62 15.16 -4.00
CA LEU A 210 20.98 16.52 -4.42
C LEU A 210 22.26 16.55 -5.27
N ILE A 211 23.22 15.68 -4.94
CA ILE A 211 24.46 15.50 -5.68
C ILE A 211 24.18 14.78 -7.01
N TYR A 212 23.49 13.64 -6.95
CA TYR A 212 23.21 12.82 -8.12
C TYR A 212 22.41 13.56 -9.20
N ASN A 213 21.49 14.44 -8.80
CA ASN A 213 20.66 15.23 -9.72
C ASN A 213 21.26 16.62 -10.06
N ASP A 214 22.49 16.92 -9.63
CA ASP A 214 23.15 18.18 -9.98
C ASP A 214 23.56 18.18 -11.46
N LYS A 215 23.30 19.28 -12.17
CA LYS A 215 23.63 19.41 -13.61
C LYS A 215 25.12 19.19 -13.90
N ARG A 216 26.01 19.60 -12.99
CA ARG A 216 27.46 19.40 -13.14
C ARG A 216 27.84 17.92 -13.18
N VAL A 217 27.10 17.06 -12.47
CA VAL A 217 27.34 15.62 -12.46
C VAL A 217 27.02 14.99 -13.82
N GLU A 218 26.03 15.51 -14.54
CA GLU A 218 25.71 15.05 -15.90
C GLU A 218 26.82 15.41 -16.91
N GLU A 219 27.56 16.50 -16.66
CA GLU A 219 28.69 16.91 -17.49
C GLU A 219 29.97 16.12 -17.18
N TRP A 220 30.14 15.62 -15.94
CA TRP A 220 31.37 14.97 -15.49
C TRP A 220 31.42 13.46 -15.69
N PHE A 221 30.27 12.79 -15.75
CA PHE A 221 30.18 11.32 -15.78
C PHE A 221 29.32 10.82 -16.93
N ASP A 222 29.84 9.85 -17.69
CA ASP A 222 29.16 9.25 -18.84
C ASP A 222 28.05 8.28 -18.41
N LEU A 223 28.19 7.67 -17.23
CA LEU A 223 27.27 6.66 -16.69
C LEU A 223 26.88 7.00 -15.26
N LYS A 224 25.60 6.84 -14.95
CA LYS A 224 25.04 7.04 -13.61
C LYS A 224 24.16 5.85 -13.24
N ALA A 225 24.23 5.40 -11.98
CA ALA A 225 23.34 4.38 -11.45
C ALA A 225 23.03 4.65 -9.98
N TRP A 226 21.81 4.34 -9.54
CA TRP A 226 21.38 4.47 -8.15
C TRP A 226 20.78 3.16 -7.64
N VAL A 227 21.37 2.59 -6.59
CA VAL A 227 20.94 1.32 -6.01
C VAL A 227 20.77 1.46 -4.51
N CYS A 228 19.58 1.14 -4.00
CA CYS A 228 19.32 1.03 -2.56
C CYS A 228 19.58 -0.40 -2.08
N PHE A 229 20.16 -0.56 -0.90
CA PHE A 229 20.43 -1.86 -0.28
C PHE A 229 19.34 -2.20 0.74
N SER A 230 18.76 -3.39 0.64
CA SER A 230 17.95 -3.94 1.73
C SER A 230 18.83 -4.44 2.89
N ASP A 231 18.20 -4.72 4.04
CA ASP A 231 18.84 -5.29 5.24
C ASP A 231 19.73 -6.52 4.95
N GLU A 232 19.39 -7.36 3.95
CA GLU A 232 20.25 -8.45 3.47
C GLU A 232 21.03 -8.09 2.20
N PHE A 233 22.35 -8.30 2.23
CA PHE A 233 23.23 -8.12 1.07
C PHE A 233 23.15 -9.32 0.13
N ASP A 234 22.78 -9.05 -1.13
CA ASP A 234 22.78 -10.01 -2.22
C ASP A 234 23.59 -9.44 -3.40
N ALA A 235 24.79 -9.98 -3.62
CA ALA A 235 25.70 -9.56 -4.69
C ALA A 235 25.09 -9.72 -6.08
N VAL A 236 24.26 -10.76 -6.29
CA VAL A 236 23.59 -11.00 -7.58
C VAL A 236 22.57 -9.91 -7.82
N ARG A 237 21.69 -9.64 -6.84
CA ARG A 237 20.67 -8.60 -6.94
C ARG A 237 21.28 -7.23 -7.19
N VAL A 238 22.29 -6.85 -6.40
CA VAL A 238 22.93 -5.53 -6.52
C VAL A 238 23.63 -5.37 -7.87
N THR A 239 24.45 -6.36 -8.29
CA THR A 239 25.15 -6.33 -9.60
C THR A 239 24.14 -6.20 -10.75
N LYS A 240 23.01 -6.91 -10.65
CA LYS A 240 21.95 -6.88 -11.64
C LYS A 240 21.25 -5.52 -11.69
N THR A 241 20.84 -4.95 -10.55
CA THR A 241 20.18 -3.64 -10.51
C THR A 241 21.10 -2.55 -11.09
N ILE A 242 22.40 -2.58 -10.80
CA ILE A 242 23.36 -1.65 -11.40
C ILE A 242 23.39 -1.84 -12.93
N LEU A 243 23.45 -3.07 -13.41
CA LEU A 243 23.47 -3.36 -14.84
C LEU A 243 22.20 -2.87 -15.53
N GLU A 244 21.03 -3.13 -14.96
CA GLU A 244 19.72 -2.70 -15.49
C GLU A 244 19.63 -1.17 -15.57
N GLU A 245 20.15 -0.45 -14.59
CA GLU A 245 20.17 1.02 -14.59
C GLU A 245 21.12 1.61 -15.63
N ILE A 246 22.21 0.92 -15.95
CA ILE A 246 23.14 1.34 -16.99
C ILE A 246 22.61 1.00 -18.40
N THR A 247 21.88 -0.11 -18.55
CA THR A 247 21.47 -0.61 -19.87
C THR A 247 20.01 -0.33 -20.24
N SER A 248 19.18 0.09 -19.29
CA SER A 248 17.73 0.26 -19.46
C SER A 248 17.03 -0.97 -20.06
N SER A 249 17.56 -2.16 -19.79
CA SER A 249 17.10 -3.44 -20.34
C SER A 249 17.23 -4.55 -19.31
N CYS A 250 16.18 -5.35 -19.12
CA CYS A 250 16.20 -6.48 -18.19
C CYS A 250 17.07 -7.63 -18.72
N ASP A 251 18.06 -8.06 -17.93
CA ASP A 251 18.87 -9.24 -18.25
C ASP A 251 18.29 -10.49 -17.56
N GLY A 252 18.15 -11.58 -18.30
CA GLY A 252 17.65 -12.87 -17.79
C GLY A 252 18.68 -13.67 -17.02
N SER A 253 19.97 -13.27 -17.06
CA SER A 253 21.04 -14.01 -16.39
C SER A 253 20.97 -13.93 -14.85
N GLN A 254 21.26 -15.07 -14.21
CA GLN A 254 21.27 -15.26 -12.76
C GLN A 254 22.65 -15.67 -12.24
N ASN A 255 23.61 -15.85 -13.16
CA ASN A 255 24.95 -16.23 -12.81
C ASN A 255 25.75 -14.95 -12.52
N LEU A 256 26.22 -14.81 -11.28
CA LEU A 256 27.01 -13.65 -10.85
C LEU A 256 28.19 -13.39 -11.78
N ASN A 257 28.88 -14.43 -12.23
CA ASN A 257 30.02 -14.29 -13.15
C ASN A 257 29.59 -13.68 -14.50
N GLN A 258 28.45 -14.12 -15.07
CA GLN A 258 27.94 -13.56 -16.31
C GLN A 258 27.52 -12.10 -16.15
N LEU A 259 26.83 -11.79 -15.05
CA LEU A 259 26.43 -10.41 -14.73
C LEU A 259 27.65 -9.51 -14.54
N GLN A 260 28.66 -9.99 -13.82
CA GLN A 260 29.92 -9.27 -13.59
C GLN A 260 30.73 -9.10 -14.87
N LEU A 261 30.76 -10.08 -15.78
CA LEU A 261 31.40 -9.93 -17.09
C LEU A 261 30.72 -8.85 -17.93
N LYS A 262 29.38 -8.85 -18.00
CA LYS A 262 28.62 -7.79 -18.68
C LYS A 262 28.82 -6.43 -18.04
N LEU A 263 28.79 -6.38 -16.70
CA LEU A 263 29.01 -5.16 -15.93
C LEU A 263 30.46 -4.67 -16.04
N LYS A 264 31.42 -5.52 -16.40
CA LYS A 264 32.80 -5.13 -16.70
C LYS A 264 32.94 -4.54 -18.11
N GLU A 265 32.15 -4.99 -19.07
CA GLU A 265 32.21 -4.49 -20.45
C GLU A 265 31.58 -3.10 -20.60
N LYS A 266 30.49 -2.82 -19.88
CA LYS A 266 29.74 -1.55 -20.03
C LYS A 266 30.47 -0.27 -19.59
N PRO A 267 31.15 -0.23 -18.42
CA PRO A 267 31.90 0.93 -17.98
C PRO A 267 33.30 0.99 -18.61
N LEU A 268 33.68 0.05 -19.47
CA LEU A 268 35.01 0.00 -20.08
C LEU A 268 35.36 1.33 -20.77
N GLY A 269 36.36 2.03 -20.23
CA GLY A 269 36.83 3.32 -20.77
C GLY A 269 35.89 4.51 -20.54
N LYS A 270 34.81 4.37 -19.75
CA LYS A 270 33.87 5.43 -19.40
C LYS A 270 34.01 5.87 -17.95
N LYS A 271 33.74 7.14 -17.66
CA LYS A 271 33.64 7.66 -16.29
C LYS A 271 32.25 7.41 -15.76
N PHE A 272 32.14 6.83 -14.58
CA PHE A 272 30.84 6.56 -13.95
C PHE A 272 30.72 7.17 -12.56
N LEU A 273 29.47 7.47 -12.18
CA LEU A 273 29.06 7.77 -10.81
C LEU A 273 27.99 6.77 -10.37
N PHE A 274 28.31 5.90 -9.42
CA PHE A 274 27.33 4.99 -8.83
C PHE A 274 27.00 5.39 -7.39
N VAL A 275 25.72 5.42 -7.05
CA VAL A 275 25.25 5.66 -5.68
C VAL A 275 24.73 4.35 -5.10
N LEU A 276 25.32 3.94 -3.99
CA LEU A 276 24.95 2.77 -3.20
C LEU A 276 24.34 3.27 -1.89
N ASP A 277 23.02 3.34 -1.82
CA ASP A 277 22.26 3.94 -0.72
C ASP A 277 21.94 2.90 0.38
N ASP A 278 22.10 3.31 1.63
CA ASP A 278 21.88 2.58 2.89
C ASP A 278 22.56 1.20 2.97
N VAL A 279 23.89 1.15 2.78
CA VAL A 279 24.66 -0.10 2.83
C VAL A 279 24.84 -0.59 4.28
N TRP A 280 24.46 -1.85 4.54
CA TRP A 280 24.55 -2.51 5.86
C TRP A 280 25.64 -3.58 5.97
N ASN A 281 26.18 -4.06 4.84
CA ASN A 281 27.07 -5.22 4.83
C ASN A 281 28.44 -4.94 5.47
N LYS A 282 28.82 -5.76 6.45
CA LYS A 282 30.11 -5.66 7.18
C LYS A 282 31.16 -6.66 6.68
N LYS A 283 30.87 -7.41 5.62
CA LYS A 283 31.81 -8.38 5.06
C LYS A 283 32.67 -7.73 3.98
N TYR A 284 33.98 -7.69 4.21
CA TYR A 284 34.95 -7.15 3.25
C TYR A 284 34.98 -7.95 1.94
N VAL A 285 34.85 -9.28 2.02
CA VAL A 285 34.89 -10.18 0.85
C VAL A 285 33.79 -9.85 -0.15
N ASP A 286 32.57 -9.67 0.35
CA ASP A 286 31.38 -9.34 -0.41
C ASP A 286 31.52 -7.96 -1.13
N TRP A 287 32.13 -6.98 -0.45
CA TRP A 287 32.44 -5.68 -1.05
C TRP A 287 33.48 -5.79 -2.18
N GLU A 288 34.57 -6.53 -1.95
CA GLU A 288 35.58 -6.76 -2.99
C GLU A 288 34.99 -7.47 -4.21
N GLU A 289 34.10 -8.44 -4.00
CA GLU A 289 33.41 -9.13 -5.08
C GLU A 289 32.55 -8.17 -5.92
N LEU A 290 31.79 -7.28 -5.27
CA LEU A 290 31.00 -6.25 -5.95
C LEU A 290 31.90 -5.22 -6.67
N ARG A 291 33.06 -4.89 -6.11
CA ARG A 291 33.97 -3.85 -6.64
C ARG A 291 34.74 -4.28 -7.88
N ARG A 292 35.05 -5.58 -8.03
CA ARG A 292 35.89 -6.12 -9.11
C ARG A 292 35.49 -5.67 -10.54
N PRO A 293 34.20 -5.71 -10.96
CA PRO A 293 33.81 -5.32 -12.31
C PRO A 293 34.12 -3.85 -12.61
N PHE A 294 34.05 -2.98 -11.60
CA PHE A 294 34.24 -1.53 -11.76
C PHE A 294 35.68 -1.14 -12.09
N THR A 295 36.65 -2.01 -11.83
CA THR A 295 38.08 -1.79 -12.17
C THR A 295 38.36 -1.68 -13.67
N SER A 296 37.37 -1.95 -14.52
CA SER A 296 37.44 -1.70 -15.96
C SER A 296 37.11 -0.25 -16.36
N GLY A 297 36.58 0.55 -15.42
CA GLY A 297 36.20 1.94 -15.65
C GLY A 297 37.37 2.87 -15.94
N ALA A 298 37.04 4.02 -16.54
CA ALA A 298 38.01 5.10 -16.72
C ALA A 298 38.47 5.66 -15.37
N GLN A 299 39.68 6.20 -15.34
CA GLN A 299 40.21 6.88 -14.17
C GLN A 299 39.33 8.08 -13.78
N ASN A 300 39.26 8.36 -12.48
CA ASN A 300 38.34 9.32 -11.85
C ASN A 300 36.86 8.88 -11.82
N SER A 301 36.56 7.60 -11.98
CA SER A 301 35.22 7.07 -11.67
C SER A 301 34.95 7.09 -10.17
N LYS A 302 33.71 7.37 -9.78
CA LYS A 302 33.33 7.62 -8.38
C LYS A 302 32.18 6.72 -7.94
N ILE A 303 32.20 6.32 -6.67
CA ILE A 303 31.12 5.59 -6.01
C ILE A 303 30.78 6.36 -4.72
N ILE A 304 29.52 6.73 -4.56
CA ILE A 304 29.00 7.28 -3.29
C ILE A 304 28.35 6.14 -2.53
N VAL A 305 28.73 5.94 -1.28
CA VAL A 305 28.11 4.96 -0.39
C VAL A 305 27.46 5.71 0.75
N THR A 306 26.16 5.55 0.99
CA THR A 306 25.54 6.05 2.23
C THR A 306 25.39 4.91 3.23
N THR A 307 25.67 5.16 4.51
CA THR A 307 25.50 4.13 5.56
C THR A 307 25.28 4.77 6.93
N ARG A 308 24.72 3.98 7.86
CA ARG A 308 24.59 4.34 9.28
C ARG A 308 25.76 3.83 10.12
N SER A 309 26.64 3.02 9.54
CA SER A 309 27.64 2.27 10.28
C SER A 309 29.06 2.69 9.91
N GLU A 310 29.81 3.18 10.91
CA GLU A 310 31.23 3.52 10.74
C GLU A 310 32.06 2.30 10.32
N SER A 311 31.71 1.11 10.80
CA SER A 311 32.42 -0.11 10.41
C SER A 311 32.25 -0.40 8.92
N VAL A 312 31.06 -0.19 8.36
CA VAL A 312 30.82 -0.34 6.91
C VAL A 312 31.61 0.71 6.13
N ALA A 313 31.60 1.97 6.58
CA ALA A 313 32.39 3.02 5.96
C ALA A 313 33.89 2.70 5.94
N SER A 314 34.43 2.15 7.04
CA SER A 314 35.84 1.75 7.12
C SER A 314 36.24 0.65 6.14
N ILE A 315 35.31 -0.21 5.74
CA ILE A 315 35.50 -1.30 4.78
C ILE A 315 35.50 -0.78 3.35
N VAL A 316 34.59 0.14 3.02
CA VAL A 316 34.38 0.57 1.64
C VAL A 316 35.24 1.77 1.24
N ARG A 317 35.69 2.58 2.20
CA ARG A 317 36.34 3.87 1.95
C ARG A 317 37.64 3.74 1.14
N THR A 318 37.80 4.61 0.15
CA THR A 318 39.11 4.89 -0.47
C THR A 318 39.54 6.35 -0.31
N VAL A 319 38.60 7.20 0.10
CA VAL A 319 38.83 8.59 0.54
C VAL A 319 38.31 8.78 1.97
N PRO A 320 38.63 9.88 2.66
CA PRO A 320 38.08 10.15 3.99
C PRO A 320 36.56 10.07 4.02
N THR A 321 36.03 9.46 5.07
CA THR A 321 34.60 9.37 5.34
C THR A 321 34.02 10.79 5.51
N TYR A 322 32.90 11.05 4.86
CA TYR A 322 32.12 12.27 5.08
C TYR A 322 31.06 12.02 6.15
N HIS A 323 31.24 12.60 7.33
CA HIS A 323 30.26 12.51 8.40
C HIS A 323 29.20 13.60 8.21
N LEU A 324 27.95 13.18 7.99
CA LEU A 324 26.83 14.10 7.84
C LEU A 324 26.24 14.43 9.21
N ASP A 325 26.42 15.69 9.61
CA ASP A 325 25.93 16.21 10.87
C ASP A 325 24.43 16.52 10.85
N ILE A 326 23.87 16.67 12.06
CA ILE A 326 22.49 17.13 12.27
C ILE A 326 22.29 18.55 11.70
N LEU A 327 21.03 18.92 11.43
CA LEU A 327 20.73 20.27 10.95
C LEU A 327 21.01 21.31 12.04
N SER A 328 21.45 22.50 11.61
CA SER A 328 21.52 23.69 12.46
C SER A 328 20.15 24.03 13.03
N ASP A 329 20.12 24.74 14.16
CA ASP A 329 18.87 25.13 14.80
C ASP A 329 17.98 25.96 13.85
N ASP A 330 18.60 26.85 13.07
CA ASP A 330 17.93 27.71 12.10
C ASP A 330 17.35 26.91 10.94
N ASP A 331 18.12 26.01 10.32
CA ASP A 331 17.65 25.23 9.16
C ASP A 331 16.63 24.18 9.57
N ARG A 332 16.75 23.64 10.78
CA ARG A 332 15.72 22.79 11.38
C ARG A 332 14.43 23.56 11.59
N TRP A 333 14.49 24.78 12.10
CA TRP A 333 13.29 25.62 12.25
C TRP A 333 12.65 25.93 10.89
N LYS A 334 13.44 26.34 9.89
CA LYS A 334 12.93 26.56 8.51
C LYS A 334 12.23 25.32 7.96
N LEU A 335 12.83 24.14 8.16
CA LEU A 335 12.26 22.87 7.72
C LEU A 335 10.96 22.54 8.45
N PHE A 336 10.93 22.68 9.78
CA PHE A 336 9.74 22.47 10.59
C PHE A 336 8.62 23.43 10.18
N ALA A 337 8.94 24.72 10.07
CA ALA A 337 8.02 25.78 9.70
C ALA A 337 7.39 25.53 8.31
N LYS A 338 8.17 25.06 7.33
CA LYS A 338 7.65 24.68 6.00
C LYS A 338 6.55 23.61 6.08
N HIS A 339 6.64 22.69 7.04
CA HIS A 339 5.66 21.60 7.19
C HIS A 339 4.49 21.96 8.10
N ALA A 340 4.71 22.87 9.07
CA ALA A 340 3.69 23.31 10.02
C ALA A 340 2.83 24.47 9.50
N PHE A 341 3.36 25.36 8.67
CA PHE A 341 2.63 26.54 8.20
C PHE A 341 2.42 26.47 6.68
N VAL A 342 1.18 26.19 6.27
CA VAL A 342 0.81 25.93 4.85
C VAL A 342 0.64 27.20 4.03
N ASP A 343 -0.10 28.15 4.61
CA ASP A 343 -0.63 29.31 3.90
C ASP A 343 -0.25 30.64 4.59
N GLY A 344 0.63 30.59 5.59
CA GLY A 344 1.05 31.74 6.38
C GLY A 344 2.54 31.68 6.69
N SER A 345 3.21 32.83 6.64
CA SER A 345 4.56 32.92 7.18
C SER A 345 4.51 32.76 8.70
N PRO A 346 5.53 32.17 9.34
CA PRO A 346 5.61 32.09 10.80
C PRO A 346 5.49 33.47 11.50
N SER A 347 5.80 34.54 10.78
CA SER A 347 5.63 35.92 11.24
C SER A 347 4.16 36.35 11.44
N MET A 348 3.19 35.68 10.81
CA MET A 348 1.75 35.96 11.00
C MET A 348 1.18 35.33 12.27
N HIS A 349 1.94 34.42 12.90
CA HIS A 349 1.52 33.69 14.11
C HIS A 349 2.67 33.69 15.13
N PRO A 350 2.96 34.83 15.78
CA PRO A 350 4.09 34.96 16.71
C PRO A 350 4.01 33.99 17.90
N ASP A 351 2.81 33.72 18.42
CA ASP A 351 2.62 32.77 19.52
C ASP A 351 2.97 31.33 19.11
N LEU A 352 2.51 30.89 17.94
CA LEU A 352 2.84 29.58 17.37
C LEU A 352 4.32 29.49 16.98
N LYS A 353 4.93 30.59 16.56
CA LYS A 353 6.35 30.63 16.22
C LYS A 353 7.21 30.29 17.44
N VAL A 354 6.97 30.91 18.59
CA VAL A 354 7.75 30.66 19.82
C VAL A 354 7.61 29.20 20.27
N ILE A 355 6.38 28.68 20.29
CA ILE A 355 6.12 27.28 20.68
C ILE A 355 6.77 26.33 19.66
N GLY A 356 6.65 26.64 18.37
CA GLY A 356 7.24 25.88 17.27
C GLY A 356 8.76 25.79 17.34
N GLU A 357 9.44 26.91 17.61
CA GLU A 357 10.89 26.95 17.77
C GLU A 357 11.32 26.04 18.94
N ALA A 358 10.59 26.06 20.05
CA ALA A 358 10.83 25.18 21.19
C ALA A 358 10.59 23.69 20.86
N ILE A 359 9.53 23.37 20.09
CA ILE A 359 9.27 22.00 19.62
C ILE A 359 10.38 21.54 18.67
N ALA A 360 10.79 22.39 17.73
CA ALA A 360 11.88 22.11 16.81
C ALA A 360 13.18 21.82 17.58
N GLN A 361 13.46 22.57 18.65
CA GLN A 361 14.57 22.32 19.57
C GLN A 361 14.57 20.90 20.15
N ARG A 362 13.41 20.37 20.53
CA ARG A 362 13.26 18.99 21.01
C ARG A 362 13.45 17.91 19.94
N CYS A 363 13.46 18.24 18.65
CA CYS A 363 13.71 17.29 17.57
C CYS A 363 15.19 16.81 17.46
N LYS A 364 16.10 17.36 18.29
CA LYS A 364 17.53 17.00 18.33
C LYS A 364 18.21 16.97 16.94
N GLY A 365 17.84 17.91 16.07
CA GLY A 365 18.50 18.12 14.77
C GLY A 365 18.18 17.11 13.66
N LEU A 366 17.22 16.18 13.85
CA LEU A 366 16.84 15.20 12.82
C LEU A 366 15.78 15.77 11.85
N PRO A 367 16.09 15.93 10.54
CA PRO A 367 15.16 16.43 9.54
C PRO A 367 13.85 15.65 9.47
N LEU A 368 13.92 14.31 9.51
CA LEU A 368 12.73 13.44 9.44
C LEU A 368 11.72 13.75 10.55
N VAL A 369 12.24 13.98 11.76
CA VAL A 369 11.44 14.31 12.94
C VAL A 369 10.79 15.69 12.79
N ALA A 370 11.58 16.68 12.36
CA ALA A 370 11.07 18.03 12.14
C ALA A 370 9.92 18.03 11.11
N LYS A 371 10.04 17.23 10.04
CA LYS A 371 8.96 17.04 9.05
C LYS A 371 7.73 16.37 9.66
N ALA A 372 7.91 15.29 10.42
CA ALA A 372 6.82 14.53 11.01
C ALA A 372 6.00 15.35 12.02
N LEU A 373 6.68 16.06 12.93
CA LEU A 373 6.03 16.91 13.92
C LEU A 373 5.45 18.19 13.32
N GLY A 374 6.14 18.82 12.37
CA GLY A 374 5.59 19.95 11.63
C GLY A 374 4.30 19.56 10.91
N GLY A 375 4.30 18.42 10.22
CA GLY A 375 3.10 17.89 9.56
C GLY A 375 1.97 17.51 10.53
N LEU A 376 2.30 17.02 11.74
CA LEU A 376 1.31 16.74 12.80
C LEU A 376 0.59 18.02 13.25
N LEU A 377 1.34 19.12 13.37
CA LEU A 377 0.92 20.39 13.94
C LEU A 377 0.26 21.35 12.92
N ARG A 378 0.31 20.99 11.64
CA ARG A 378 -0.15 21.76 10.48
C ARG A 378 -1.58 22.31 10.56
N CYS A 379 -2.46 21.66 11.31
CA CYS A 379 -3.87 22.04 11.45
C CYS A 379 -4.30 22.13 12.93
N LYS A 380 -3.37 22.55 13.79
CA LYS A 380 -3.52 22.55 15.24
C LYS A 380 -3.42 23.95 15.83
N ASP A 381 -4.15 24.22 16.90
CA ASP A 381 -4.14 25.50 17.59
C ASP A 381 -2.98 25.61 18.60
N ALA A 382 -2.79 26.80 19.19
CA ALA A 382 -1.67 27.05 20.10
C ALA A 382 -1.72 26.23 21.39
N ASP A 383 -2.92 25.87 21.86
CA ASP A 383 -3.11 25.04 23.04
C ASP A 383 -2.64 23.61 22.75
N GLU A 384 -3.01 23.06 21.59
CA GLU A 384 -2.56 21.74 21.12
C GLU A 384 -1.03 21.69 20.91
N TRP A 385 -0.42 22.77 20.43
CA TRP A 385 1.04 22.86 20.31
C TRP A 385 1.72 22.87 21.69
N ASN A 386 1.19 23.64 22.65
CA ASN A 386 1.72 23.70 24.01
C ASN A 386 1.60 22.36 24.74
N GLU A 387 0.50 21.64 24.54
CA GLU A 387 0.34 20.30 25.11
C GLU A 387 1.40 19.33 24.59
N ILE A 388 1.68 19.36 23.29
CA ILE A 388 2.76 18.55 22.70
C ILE A 388 4.11 18.99 23.27
N LEU A 389 4.41 20.29 23.35
CA LEU A 389 5.68 20.79 23.87
C LEU A 389 5.94 20.36 25.32
N HIS A 390 4.91 20.42 26.17
CA HIS A 390 5.01 20.13 27.61
C HIS A 390 4.66 18.68 27.98
N SER A 391 4.45 17.80 27.00
CA SER A 391 4.12 16.39 27.24
C SER A 391 5.24 15.68 28.00
N ASP A 392 4.90 14.87 29.00
CA ASP A 392 5.90 14.03 29.68
C ASP A 392 6.28 12.78 28.86
N LEU A 393 5.62 12.57 27.71
CA LEU A 393 5.95 11.52 26.75
C LEU A 393 7.35 11.69 26.15
N TRP A 394 7.88 12.92 26.09
CA TRP A 394 9.24 13.16 25.60
C TRP A 394 10.28 12.38 26.41
N GLU A 395 10.14 12.34 27.73
CA GLU A 395 11.06 11.67 28.65
C GLU A 395 10.78 10.15 28.70
N LYS A 396 9.50 9.77 28.82
CA LYS A 396 9.09 8.35 28.91
C LYS A 396 9.48 7.54 27.67
N LEU A 397 9.40 8.13 26.47
CA LEU A 397 9.78 7.47 25.22
C LEU A 397 11.31 7.41 25.02
N GLU A 398 12.09 8.24 25.71
CA GLU A 398 13.56 8.17 25.73
C GLU A 398 14.06 7.00 26.58
N GLU A 399 13.38 6.71 27.69
CA GLU A 399 13.72 5.63 28.62
C GLU A 399 13.47 4.22 28.06
N GLU A 400 12.61 4.06 27.04
CA GLU A 400 12.33 2.76 26.40
C GLU A 400 13.56 2.16 25.66
N GLY A 401 14.67 2.90 25.50
CA GLY A 401 15.95 2.37 24.99
C GLY A 401 15.91 1.86 23.53
N THR A 402 14.92 2.30 22.74
CA THR A 402 14.71 1.82 21.37
C THR A 402 15.53 2.58 20.34
N THR A 403 15.81 1.96 19.18
CA THR A 403 16.45 2.59 18.02
C THR A 403 15.59 3.65 17.34
N ILE A 404 14.29 3.70 17.63
CA ILE A 404 13.34 4.65 17.04
C ILE A 404 13.35 5.95 17.85
N PRO A 405 13.54 7.12 17.21
CA PRO A 405 13.52 8.39 17.92
C PRO A 405 12.21 8.62 18.70
N PRO A 406 12.28 9.04 19.98
CA PRO A 406 11.11 9.33 20.83
C PRO A 406 10.12 10.29 20.18
N SER A 407 10.66 11.29 19.50
CA SER A 407 9.93 12.31 18.76
C SER A 407 9.11 11.74 17.59
N LEU A 408 9.58 10.67 16.94
CA LEU A 408 8.83 9.96 15.91
C LEU A 408 7.71 9.10 16.53
N ARG A 409 7.96 8.45 17.68
CA ARG A 409 6.91 7.74 18.45
C ARG A 409 5.82 8.70 18.91
N LEU A 410 6.21 9.91 19.32
CA LEU A 410 5.30 10.98 19.69
C LEU A 410 4.42 11.39 18.50
N SER A 411 5.00 11.50 17.29
CA SER A 411 4.22 11.77 16.08
C SER A 411 3.13 10.73 15.79
N TYR A 412 3.37 9.45 16.11
CA TYR A 412 2.37 8.40 16.06
C TYR A 412 1.35 8.49 17.20
N TYR A 413 1.80 8.77 18.43
CA TYR A 413 0.94 8.81 19.61
C TYR A 413 -0.25 9.76 19.40
N PHE A 414 0.01 10.94 18.81
CA PHE A 414 -0.99 11.95 18.51
C PHE A 414 -1.79 11.72 17.20
N LEU A 415 -1.61 10.58 16.51
CA LEU A 415 -2.45 10.23 15.37
C LEU A 415 -3.89 9.90 15.80
N PRO A 416 -4.90 10.28 15.00
CA PRO A 416 -6.25 9.75 15.14
C PRO A 416 -6.29 8.23 15.08
N SER A 417 -7.17 7.60 15.88
CA SER A 417 -7.27 6.14 16.00
C SER A 417 -7.50 5.39 14.67
N HIS A 418 -8.17 6.01 13.70
CA HIS A 418 -8.39 5.39 12.38
C HIS A 418 -7.11 5.39 11.53
N LEU A 419 -6.29 6.45 11.61
CA LEU A 419 -4.99 6.51 10.95
C LEU A 419 -3.97 5.58 11.62
N LYS A 420 -4.00 5.44 12.96
CA LYS A 420 -3.14 4.48 13.67
C LYS A 420 -3.29 3.05 13.13
N ARG A 421 -4.52 2.61 12.85
CA ARG A 421 -4.80 1.29 12.25
C ARG A 421 -4.28 1.18 10.82
N CYS A 422 -4.53 2.18 9.98
CA CYS A 422 -4.05 2.22 8.60
C CYS A 422 -2.51 2.21 8.53
N PHE A 423 -1.87 2.99 9.40
CA PHE A 423 -0.43 3.06 9.51
C PHE A 423 0.18 1.74 10.01
N ALA A 424 -0.34 1.15 11.10
CA ALA A 424 0.15 -0.13 11.60
C ALA A 424 0.04 -1.23 10.52
N TYR A 425 -1.05 -1.23 9.74
CA TYR A 425 -1.20 -2.19 8.64
C TYR A 425 -0.07 -2.10 7.61
N CYS A 426 0.49 -0.91 7.36
CA CYS A 426 1.60 -0.72 6.44
C CYS A 426 2.88 -1.44 6.89
N SER A 427 2.94 -1.94 8.13
CA SER A 427 4.05 -2.77 8.59
C SER A 427 4.17 -4.09 7.82
N ILE A 428 3.23 -4.46 6.93
CA ILE A 428 3.38 -5.63 6.04
C ILE A 428 4.37 -5.38 4.90
N PHE A 429 4.59 -4.13 4.51
CA PHE A 429 5.48 -3.83 3.38
C PHE A 429 6.94 -4.07 3.76
N PRO A 430 7.77 -4.65 2.86
CA PRO A 430 9.21 -4.66 3.04
C PRO A 430 9.77 -3.24 3.19
N LYS A 431 10.96 -3.12 3.79
CA LYS A 431 11.67 -1.83 3.78
C LYS A 431 11.96 -1.39 2.35
N ASP A 432 11.92 -0.07 2.14
CA ASP A 432 12.06 0.58 0.83
C ASP A 432 11.09 0.12 -0.26
N TYR A 433 10.03 -0.61 0.08
CA TYR A 433 9.06 -1.06 -0.89
C TYR A 433 8.30 0.14 -1.47
N GLU A 434 8.34 0.29 -2.79
CA GLU A 434 7.57 1.27 -3.53
C GLU A 434 6.16 0.74 -3.78
N PHE A 435 5.15 1.42 -3.24
CA PHE A 435 3.75 1.04 -3.40
C PHE A 435 2.95 2.14 -4.09
N LYS A 436 1.91 1.73 -4.83
CA LYS A 436 0.93 2.66 -5.36
C LYS A 436 -0.08 3.03 -4.29
N LYS A 437 -0.51 4.28 -4.31
CA LYS A 437 -1.54 4.80 -3.43
C LYS A 437 -2.85 4.00 -3.54
N GLU A 438 -3.28 3.73 -4.77
CA GLU A 438 -4.54 3.04 -5.05
C GLU A 438 -4.52 1.61 -4.49
N GLU A 439 -3.39 0.91 -4.60
CA GLU A 439 -3.21 -0.43 -4.04
C GLU A 439 -3.36 -0.42 -2.51
N LEU A 440 -2.68 0.49 -1.81
CA LEU A 440 -2.77 0.60 -0.36
C LEU A 440 -4.20 0.90 0.12
N ILE A 441 -4.91 1.77 -0.60
CA ILE A 441 -6.32 2.09 -0.29
C ILE A 441 -7.19 0.83 -0.42
N LEU A 442 -7.01 0.03 -1.47
CA LEU A 442 -7.76 -1.22 -1.64
C LEU A 442 -7.47 -2.22 -0.50
N LEU A 443 -6.22 -2.32 -0.03
CA LEU A 443 -5.87 -3.16 1.10
C LEU A 443 -6.54 -2.69 2.40
N TRP A 444 -6.53 -1.38 2.68
CA TRP A 444 -7.21 -0.81 3.85
C TRP A 444 -8.73 -1.01 3.80
N MET A 445 -9.33 -0.91 2.61
CA MET A 445 -10.75 -1.21 2.39
C MET A 445 -11.07 -2.67 2.66
N ALA A 446 -10.28 -3.59 2.10
CA ALA A 446 -10.47 -5.02 2.26
C ALA A 446 -10.39 -5.43 3.74
N GLU A 447 -9.42 -4.92 4.47
CA GLU A 447 -9.30 -5.17 5.92
C GLU A 447 -10.36 -4.46 6.77
N GLY A 448 -11.10 -3.50 6.20
CA GLY A 448 -12.12 -2.73 6.91
C GLY A 448 -11.54 -1.75 7.92
N LEU A 449 -10.38 -1.16 7.61
CA LEU A 449 -9.69 -0.19 8.47
C LEU A 449 -10.31 1.21 8.39
N LEU A 450 -10.94 1.52 7.26
CA LEU A 450 -11.55 2.82 6.97
C LEU A 450 -12.91 2.98 7.67
N GLN A 451 -13.22 4.21 8.10
CA GLN A 451 -14.54 4.56 8.63
C GLN A 451 -15.53 4.77 7.49
N ILE A 452 -15.97 3.69 6.85
CA ILE A 452 -16.84 3.77 5.69
C ILE A 452 -18.23 4.27 6.12
N SER A 453 -18.52 5.55 5.84
CA SER A 453 -19.91 6.00 5.73
C SER A 453 -20.42 5.53 4.36
N LYS A 454 -21.42 4.64 4.41
CA LYS A 454 -22.23 3.93 3.37
C LYS A 454 -22.01 4.10 1.84
N LYS A 455 -21.23 5.03 1.28
CA LYS A 455 -21.15 5.24 -0.18
C LYS A 455 -19.78 5.55 -0.78
N ASP A 456 -18.68 5.77 -0.05
CA ASP A 456 -17.38 5.96 -0.73
C ASP A 456 -16.14 5.54 0.09
N GLY A 457 -15.75 4.26 -0.02
CA GLY A 457 -14.52 3.76 0.59
C GLY A 457 -13.24 4.37 -0.01
N ASN A 458 -13.26 4.71 -1.30
CA ASN A 458 -12.10 5.28 -1.99
C ASN A 458 -11.80 6.69 -1.51
N ALA A 459 -12.84 7.52 -1.33
CA ALA A 459 -12.68 8.88 -0.81
C ALA A 459 -12.15 8.90 0.63
N GLU A 460 -12.65 8.02 1.50
CA GLU A 460 -12.15 7.92 2.87
C GLU A 460 -10.71 7.39 2.91
N GLY A 461 -10.38 6.42 2.06
CA GLY A 461 -9.02 5.90 1.90
C GLY A 461 -8.06 6.96 1.38
N ASP A 462 -8.49 7.76 0.39
CA ASP A 462 -7.73 8.90 -0.14
C ASP A 462 -7.44 9.94 0.94
N LYS A 463 -8.43 10.26 1.77
CA LYS A 463 -8.26 11.17 2.90
C LYS A 463 -7.25 10.62 3.91
N CYS A 464 -7.36 9.35 4.29
CA CYS A 464 -6.43 8.71 5.23
C CYS A 464 -5.00 8.68 4.66
N PHE A 465 -4.85 8.33 3.38
CA PHE A 465 -3.57 8.28 2.70
C PHE A 465 -2.91 9.66 2.67
N LYS A 466 -3.68 10.67 2.24
CA LYS A 466 -3.22 12.05 2.18
C LYS A 466 -2.76 12.53 3.55
N ASP A 467 -3.54 12.30 4.60
CA ASP A 467 -3.19 12.73 5.97
C ASP A 467 -1.84 12.12 6.42
N LEU A 468 -1.63 10.82 6.19
CA LEU A 468 -0.36 10.16 6.49
C LEU A 468 0.80 10.70 5.62
N ALA A 469 0.57 10.92 4.32
CA ALA A 469 1.57 11.52 3.43
C ALA A 469 1.94 12.96 3.86
N PHE A 470 0.96 13.78 4.27
CA PHE A 470 1.20 15.13 4.75
C PHE A 470 2.00 15.17 6.06
N ARG A 471 1.84 14.16 6.90
CA ARG A 471 2.66 13.95 8.11
C ARG A 471 4.03 13.35 7.81
N SER A 472 4.40 13.21 6.54
CA SER A 472 5.66 12.61 6.09
C SER A 472 5.84 11.14 6.49
N PHE A 473 4.74 10.42 6.80
CA PHE A 473 4.77 8.97 7.01
C PHE A 473 4.99 8.22 5.69
N PHE A 474 4.57 8.81 4.58
CA PHE A 474 4.86 8.36 3.23
C PHE A 474 5.62 9.44 2.47
N GLN A 475 6.62 9.02 1.70
CA GLN A 475 7.43 9.88 0.85
C GLN A 475 7.16 9.49 -0.61
N GLN A 476 7.04 10.47 -1.51
CA GLN A 476 6.89 10.19 -2.93
C GLN A 476 8.21 9.60 -3.46
N SER A 477 8.14 8.56 -4.31
CA SER A 477 9.33 7.98 -4.91
C SER A 477 10.01 8.97 -5.84
N THR A 478 11.34 8.93 -5.86
CA THR A 478 12.17 9.73 -6.76
C THR A 478 12.32 9.10 -8.14
N ARG A 479 12.15 7.78 -8.26
CA ARG A 479 12.23 7.04 -9.53
C ARG A 479 10.98 7.24 -10.35
N ASP A 480 9.82 7.03 -9.72
CA ASP A 480 8.52 7.22 -10.34
C ASP A 480 7.59 7.96 -9.38
N LYS A 481 7.24 9.21 -9.75
CA LYS A 481 6.37 10.08 -8.95
C LYS A 481 4.96 9.49 -8.72
N SER A 482 4.58 8.41 -9.40
CA SER A 482 3.33 7.68 -9.14
C SER A 482 3.39 6.72 -7.94
N TYR A 483 4.58 6.43 -7.41
CA TYR A 483 4.79 5.54 -6.26
C TYR A 483 5.17 6.31 -4.98
N PHE A 484 5.00 5.62 -3.86
CA PHE A 484 5.36 6.11 -2.53
C PHE A 484 6.19 5.06 -1.79
N VAL A 485 7.02 5.54 -0.86
CA VAL A 485 7.90 4.74 -0.01
C VAL A 485 7.70 5.14 1.46
N MET A 486 7.79 4.16 2.35
CA MET A 486 7.87 4.40 3.79
C MET A 486 9.33 4.35 4.23
N HIS A 487 9.83 5.45 4.82
CA HIS A 487 11.19 5.52 5.34
C HIS A 487 11.42 4.47 6.44
N ASP A 488 12.60 3.87 6.51
CA ASP A 488 12.91 2.78 7.45
C ASP A 488 12.55 3.01 8.90
N LEU A 489 12.93 4.16 9.49
CA LEU A 489 12.54 4.49 10.88
C LEU A 489 11.02 4.51 11.09
N ILE A 490 10.25 4.84 10.04
CA ILE A 490 8.79 4.83 10.05
C ILE A 490 8.28 3.40 9.89
N SER A 491 8.94 2.59 9.06
CA SER A 491 8.67 1.14 8.94
C SER A 491 8.95 0.39 10.24
N ASP A 492 10.05 0.71 10.92
CA ASP A 492 10.41 0.17 12.23
C ASP A 492 9.39 0.59 13.30
N LEU A 493 8.90 1.84 13.25
CA LEU A 493 7.80 2.31 14.09
C LEU A 493 6.51 1.53 13.81
N ALA A 494 6.12 1.36 12.55
CA ALA A 494 4.94 0.56 12.20
C ALA A 494 5.08 -0.88 12.72
N LYS A 495 6.27 -1.49 12.58
CA LYS A 495 6.58 -2.84 13.09
C LYS A 495 6.47 -2.93 14.62
N SER A 496 6.94 -1.92 15.36
CA SER A 496 6.87 -1.92 16.83
C SER A 496 5.43 -1.82 17.34
N ILE A 497 4.56 -1.08 16.64
CA ILE A 497 3.12 -0.95 16.96
C ILE A 497 2.33 -2.21 16.59
N SER A 498 2.69 -2.82 15.46
CA SER A 498 2.02 -4.00 14.94
C SER A 498 2.22 -5.24 15.82
N GLY A 499 3.42 -5.40 16.39
CA GLY A 499 3.74 -6.46 17.36
C GLY A 499 3.50 -7.87 16.80
N GLU A 500 3.12 -8.81 17.68
CA GLU A 500 2.92 -10.24 17.35
C GLU A 500 1.76 -10.55 16.38
N PHE A 501 0.91 -9.55 16.09
CA PHE A 501 -0.21 -9.70 15.16
C PHE A 501 0.22 -9.67 13.69
N PHE A 502 1.44 -9.19 13.42
CA PHE A 502 2.02 -9.10 12.08
C PHE A 502 3.29 -9.94 12.03
N CYS A 503 3.42 -10.73 10.97
CA CYS A 503 4.60 -11.54 10.75
C CYS A 503 5.13 -11.29 9.33
N LYS A 504 6.42 -10.98 9.23
CA LYS A 504 7.13 -10.95 7.95
C LYS A 504 7.93 -12.23 7.81
N VAL A 505 7.71 -12.92 6.70
CA VAL A 505 8.50 -14.09 6.30
C VAL A 505 9.55 -13.60 5.31
N GLU A 506 10.78 -13.53 5.78
CA GLU A 506 11.98 -13.17 5.01
C GLU A 506 12.76 -14.44 4.66
N GLY A 507 13.64 -14.37 3.65
CA GLY A 507 14.30 -15.54 3.07
C GLY A 507 15.37 -16.18 3.98
N ASN A 508 16.08 -17.19 3.45
CA ASN A 508 17.05 -18.09 4.12
C ASN A 508 18.20 -17.49 4.99
N GLY A 509 18.18 -16.21 5.37
CA GLY A 509 19.13 -15.56 6.27
C GLY A 509 18.77 -15.64 7.76
N GLY A 510 18.61 -16.84 8.32
CA GLY A 510 18.79 -17.08 9.77
C GLY A 510 17.89 -16.33 10.79
N GLY A 511 16.89 -15.56 10.37
CA GLY A 511 15.91 -14.95 11.25
C GLY A 511 14.84 -15.97 11.65
N SER A 512 14.71 -16.29 12.95
CA SER A 512 13.58 -17.07 13.44
C SER A 512 12.32 -16.19 13.41
N TYR A 513 11.52 -16.25 12.34
CA TYR A 513 10.16 -15.71 12.37
C TYR A 513 9.26 -16.74 13.05
N GLU A 514 8.39 -16.27 13.95
CA GLU A 514 7.42 -17.11 14.63
C GLU A 514 6.01 -16.72 14.18
N ILE A 515 5.35 -17.63 13.46
CA ILE A 515 3.92 -17.55 13.19
C ILE A 515 3.20 -18.15 14.41
N THR A 516 2.44 -17.31 15.11
CA THR A 516 1.69 -17.67 16.32
C THR A 516 0.19 -17.77 16.02
N GLU A 517 -0.59 -18.21 17.01
CA GLU A 517 -2.06 -18.23 16.89
C GLU A 517 -2.66 -16.81 16.83
N LYS A 518 -1.93 -15.80 17.34
CA LYS A 518 -2.30 -14.39 17.33
C LYS A 518 -1.98 -13.68 16.01
N THR A 519 -1.14 -14.27 15.15
CA THR A 519 -0.80 -13.68 13.84
C THR A 519 -2.07 -13.49 13.00
N ARG A 520 -2.36 -12.24 12.63
CA ARG A 520 -3.50 -11.83 11.79
C ARG A 520 -3.06 -11.41 10.39
N HIS A 521 -1.85 -10.90 10.24
CA HIS A 521 -1.35 -10.42 8.94
C HIS A 521 0.03 -11.01 8.66
N LEU A 522 0.16 -11.67 7.51
CA LEU A 522 1.39 -12.29 7.07
C LEU A 522 1.82 -11.69 5.74
N SER A 523 3.06 -11.23 5.66
CA SER A 523 3.71 -10.84 4.41
C SER A 523 4.87 -11.77 4.10
N ASN A 524 4.94 -12.25 2.87
CA ASN A 524 6.03 -13.10 2.40
C ASN A 524 6.85 -12.38 1.35
N ILE A 525 8.16 -12.31 1.57
CA ILE A 525 9.12 -11.97 0.52
C ILE A 525 9.34 -13.24 -0.29
N GLN A 526 8.88 -13.23 -1.55
CA GLN A 526 8.89 -14.38 -2.44
C GLN A 526 10.34 -14.79 -2.73
N GLU A 527 10.61 -16.08 -2.54
CA GLU A 527 11.83 -16.71 -3.04
C GLU A 527 11.56 -17.33 -4.42
N GLN A 528 12.62 -17.80 -5.08
CA GLN A 528 12.46 -18.57 -6.31
C GLN A 528 11.55 -19.79 -6.08
N TYR A 529 11.68 -20.48 -4.95
CA TYR A 529 10.87 -21.63 -4.59
C TYR A 529 10.32 -21.50 -3.16
N ASP A 530 9.07 -21.05 -3.05
CA ASP A 530 8.34 -21.01 -1.79
C ASP A 530 7.77 -22.40 -1.46
N VAL A 531 8.61 -23.20 -0.77
CA VAL A 531 8.30 -24.57 -0.36
C VAL A 531 7.58 -24.63 0.99
N SER A 532 6.84 -25.71 1.23
CA SER A 532 6.02 -25.89 2.44
C SER A 532 6.79 -25.76 3.76
N LYS A 533 8.10 -26.06 3.79
CA LYS A 533 8.95 -25.90 4.98
C LYS A 533 8.95 -24.45 5.51
N LYS A 534 8.94 -23.46 4.61
CA LYS A 534 8.88 -22.02 4.93
C LYS A 534 7.57 -21.64 5.64
N PHE A 535 6.50 -22.39 5.41
CA PHE A 535 5.17 -22.09 5.95
C PHE A 535 4.60 -23.17 6.86
N LYS A 536 5.46 -24.05 7.40
CA LYS A 536 5.02 -25.18 8.25
C LYS A 536 4.16 -24.71 9.44
N THR A 537 4.47 -23.55 9.99
CA THR A 537 3.77 -22.94 11.12
C THR A 537 2.53 -22.13 10.73
N LEU A 538 2.24 -21.94 9.43
CA LEU A 538 1.05 -21.21 8.95
C LEU A 538 -0.25 -21.81 9.49
N SER A 539 -0.28 -23.13 9.65
CA SER A 539 -1.42 -23.85 10.23
C SER A 539 -1.79 -23.42 11.67
N LYS A 540 -0.86 -22.78 12.40
CA LYS A 540 -1.12 -22.19 13.71
C LYS A 540 -1.97 -20.91 13.61
N ALA A 541 -1.80 -20.11 12.55
CA ALA A 541 -2.51 -18.85 12.34
C ALA A 541 -3.94 -19.07 11.80
N LYS A 542 -4.81 -19.65 12.63
CA LYS A 542 -6.21 -19.97 12.25
C LYS A 542 -7.06 -18.72 11.97
N SER A 543 -6.68 -17.57 12.53
CA SER A 543 -7.36 -16.28 12.36
C SER A 543 -6.62 -15.34 11.41
N LEU A 544 -5.84 -15.88 10.46
CA LEU A 544 -5.14 -15.08 9.45
C LEU A 544 -6.13 -14.33 8.56
N ARG A 545 -5.93 -13.01 8.43
CA ARG A 545 -6.74 -12.06 7.64
C ARG A 545 -6.04 -11.61 6.36
N THR A 546 -4.72 -11.42 6.41
CA THR A 546 -3.92 -11.04 5.23
C THR A 546 -2.85 -12.09 4.95
N PHE A 547 -2.77 -12.52 3.69
CA PHE A 547 -1.59 -13.16 3.11
C PHE A 547 -1.13 -12.33 1.91
N GLN A 548 -0.08 -11.55 2.10
CA GLN A 548 0.48 -10.67 1.07
C GLN A 548 1.83 -11.22 0.61
N THR A 549 2.11 -11.14 -0.69
CA THR A 549 3.40 -11.56 -1.25
C THR A 549 4.08 -10.41 -1.97
N PHE A 550 5.37 -10.26 -1.77
CA PHE A 550 6.21 -9.25 -2.39
C PHE A 550 7.32 -9.94 -3.15
N GLN A 551 7.51 -9.57 -4.41
CA GLN A 551 8.59 -10.12 -5.21
C GLN A 551 9.94 -9.59 -4.69
N SER A 552 10.84 -10.49 -4.29
CA SER A 552 12.21 -10.14 -3.85
C SER A 552 13.19 -9.99 -5.01
N SER A 553 12.91 -10.68 -6.13
CA SER A 553 13.82 -10.82 -7.27
C SER A 553 13.02 -10.90 -8.58
N PRO A 554 13.52 -10.36 -9.70
CA PRO A 554 12.91 -10.53 -11.03
C PRO A 554 12.88 -11.99 -11.53
N LEU A 555 13.39 -12.94 -10.74
CA LEU A 555 13.20 -14.37 -10.97
C LEU A 555 11.72 -14.76 -11.00
N CYS A 556 11.42 -15.80 -11.77
CA CYS A 556 10.16 -16.51 -11.65
C CYS A 556 10.07 -17.11 -10.25
N CYS A 557 9.04 -16.70 -9.50
CA CYS A 557 8.72 -17.31 -8.22
C CYS A 557 7.77 -18.47 -8.42
N TYR A 558 7.96 -19.53 -7.63
CA TYR A 558 7.14 -20.73 -7.67
C TYR A 558 6.61 -21.07 -6.28
N ILE A 559 5.33 -21.43 -6.20
CA ILE A 559 4.67 -21.83 -4.95
C ILE A 559 4.25 -23.29 -5.01
N THR A 560 4.47 -24.04 -3.92
CA THR A 560 4.04 -25.45 -3.87
C THR A 560 2.52 -25.59 -3.76
N SER A 561 1.93 -26.64 -4.35
CA SER A 561 0.49 -26.91 -4.25
C SER A 561 0.03 -27.09 -2.80
N GLN A 562 0.84 -27.76 -1.97
CA GLN A 562 0.61 -27.90 -0.53
C GLN A 562 0.42 -26.55 0.17
N MET A 563 1.09 -25.49 -0.30
CA MET A 563 0.94 -24.16 0.26
C MET A 563 -0.39 -23.52 -0.13
N LEU A 564 -0.83 -23.68 -1.38
CA LEU A 564 -2.17 -23.27 -1.81
C LEU A 564 -3.26 -23.99 -0.98
N ASP A 565 -3.07 -25.27 -0.68
CA ASP A 565 -3.98 -26.04 0.19
C ASP A 565 -3.99 -25.55 1.65
N LEU A 566 -2.87 -24.99 2.15
CA LEU A 566 -2.81 -24.41 3.48
C LEU A 566 -3.50 -23.04 3.51
N ILE A 567 -3.26 -22.19 2.51
CA ILE A 567 -3.87 -20.86 2.39
C ILE A 567 -5.41 -20.99 2.30
N THR A 568 -5.93 -21.93 1.51
CA THR A 568 -7.38 -22.14 1.36
C THR A 568 -8.07 -22.63 2.64
N LYS A 569 -7.32 -23.11 3.64
CA LYS A 569 -7.83 -23.47 4.97
C LYS A 569 -7.95 -22.28 5.93
N CYS A 570 -7.32 -21.14 5.63
CA CYS A 570 -7.38 -19.92 6.44
C CYS A 570 -8.70 -19.17 6.23
N ARG A 571 -9.77 -19.64 6.87
CA ARG A 571 -11.15 -19.14 6.65
C ARG A 571 -11.36 -17.66 6.97
N CYS A 572 -10.48 -17.05 7.78
CA CYS A 572 -10.55 -15.65 8.18
C CYS A 572 -9.93 -14.68 7.15
N LEU A 573 -9.37 -15.18 6.05
CA LEU A 573 -8.69 -14.37 5.03
C LEU A 573 -9.63 -13.36 4.37
N ARG A 574 -9.16 -12.12 4.31
CA ARG A 574 -9.77 -10.95 3.67
C ARG A 574 -8.93 -10.46 2.50
N VAL A 575 -7.60 -10.55 2.61
CA VAL A 575 -6.63 -10.17 1.58
C VAL A 575 -5.79 -11.38 1.21
N LEU A 576 -5.78 -11.74 -0.08
CA LEU A 576 -4.91 -12.77 -0.64
C LEU A 576 -4.22 -12.24 -1.90
N THR A 577 -2.90 -12.21 -1.86
CA THR A 577 -2.07 -11.93 -3.03
C THR A 577 -1.24 -13.18 -3.36
N LEU A 578 -1.36 -13.62 -4.61
CA LEU A 578 -0.56 -14.68 -5.22
C LEU A 578 0.11 -14.18 -6.51
N ALA A 579 0.22 -12.87 -6.65
CA ALA A 579 0.78 -12.22 -7.83
C ALA A 579 2.20 -12.75 -8.11
N LYS A 580 2.56 -12.82 -9.40
CA LYS A 580 3.89 -13.15 -9.90
C LYS A 580 4.38 -14.60 -9.68
N TYR A 581 3.55 -15.47 -9.10
CA TYR A 581 3.85 -16.91 -9.10
C TYR A 581 3.57 -17.54 -10.47
N ARG A 582 4.63 -17.91 -11.18
CA ARG A 582 4.55 -18.35 -12.58
C ARG A 582 3.98 -19.75 -12.77
N ASN A 583 3.94 -20.58 -11.73
CA ASN A 583 3.34 -21.92 -11.82
C ASN A 583 1.85 -21.98 -11.45
N ILE A 584 1.23 -20.84 -11.11
CA ILE A 584 -0.23 -20.79 -10.90
C ILE A 584 -0.90 -20.73 -12.26
N ASN A 585 -1.26 -21.90 -12.79
CA ASN A 585 -2.03 -22.05 -14.02
C ASN A 585 -3.54 -22.16 -13.75
N GLU A 586 -3.89 -22.67 -12.57
CA GLU A 586 -5.25 -22.91 -12.11
C GLU A 586 -5.29 -22.66 -10.59
N LEU A 587 -6.45 -22.23 -10.08
CA LEU A 587 -6.68 -22.14 -8.64
C LEU A 587 -7.54 -23.32 -8.19
N PRO A 588 -7.31 -23.85 -6.98
CA PRO A 588 -8.14 -24.90 -6.41
C PRO A 588 -9.59 -24.42 -6.19
N GLU A 589 -10.57 -25.31 -6.33
CA GLU A 589 -11.98 -25.01 -6.06
C GLU A 589 -12.23 -24.70 -4.57
N GLU A 590 -11.30 -25.10 -3.70
CA GLU A 590 -11.27 -24.76 -2.28
C GLU A 590 -11.12 -23.25 -2.03
N ILE A 591 -10.76 -22.44 -3.03
CA ILE A 591 -10.74 -20.98 -2.90
C ILE A 591 -12.11 -20.42 -2.48
N GLY A 592 -13.21 -21.07 -2.89
CA GLY A 592 -14.57 -20.73 -2.46
C GLY A 592 -14.81 -20.88 -0.95
N ASN A 593 -13.92 -21.55 -0.21
CA ASN A 593 -14.00 -21.66 1.24
C ASN A 593 -13.61 -20.34 1.96
N LEU A 594 -12.90 -19.44 1.28
CA LEU A 594 -12.45 -18.15 1.82
C LEU A 594 -13.58 -17.11 1.80
N LYS A 595 -14.67 -17.38 2.54
CA LYS A 595 -15.93 -16.63 2.46
C LYS A 595 -15.84 -15.13 2.79
N TYR A 596 -14.78 -14.69 3.48
CA TYR A 596 -14.57 -13.28 3.83
C TYR A 596 -13.57 -12.58 2.92
N LEU A 597 -13.08 -13.26 1.87
CA LEU A 597 -12.13 -12.68 0.95
C LEU A 597 -12.75 -11.47 0.25
N ARG A 598 -12.05 -10.34 0.35
CA ARG A 598 -12.43 -9.04 -0.21
C ARG A 598 -11.44 -8.56 -1.26
N TYR A 599 -10.18 -8.99 -1.17
CA TYR A 599 -9.15 -8.64 -2.12
C TYR A 599 -8.43 -9.91 -2.59
N LEU A 600 -8.45 -10.13 -3.91
CA LEU A 600 -7.71 -11.20 -4.56
C LEU A 600 -6.85 -10.63 -5.68
N ASN A 601 -5.53 -10.77 -5.54
CA ASN A 601 -4.57 -10.35 -6.56
C ASN A 601 -3.81 -11.56 -7.12
N LEU A 602 -4.00 -11.81 -8.42
CA LEU A 602 -3.36 -12.87 -9.19
C LEU A 602 -2.51 -12.30 -10.34
N SER A 603 -2.15 -11.02 -10.26
CA SER A 603 -1.44 -10.34 -11.34
C SER A 603 -0.17 -11.07 -11.75
N GLU A 604 0.17 -11.05 -13.03
CA GLU A 604 1.38 -11.66 -13.61
C GLU A 604 1.51 -13.18 -13.35
N THR A 605 0.40 -13.88 -13.07
CA THR A 605 0.35 -15.34 -13.03
C THR A 605 0.05 -15.91 -14.42
N LEU A 606 0.25 -17.22 -14.60
CA LEU A 606 -0.07 -17.92 -15.86
C LEU A 606 -1.48 -18.54 -15.83
N ILE A 607 -2.38 -17.98 -15.03
CA ILE A 607 -3.71 -18.52 -14.83
C ILE A 607 -4.52 -18.53 -16.12
N LYS A 608 -5.11 -19.68 -16.47
CA LYS A 608 -5.87 -19.85 -17.71
C LYS A 608 -7.36 -19.60 -17.55
N CYS A 609 -7.89 -20.04 -16.41
CA CYS A 609 -9.29 -19.89 -16.03
C CYS A 609 -9.41 -19.73 -14.51
N LEU A 610 -10.46 -19.04 -14.09
CA LEU A 610 -10.82 -18.92 -12.68
C LEU A 610 -11.78 -20.08 -12.29
N PRO A 611 -11.66 -20.66 -11.09
CA PRO A 611 -12.51 -21.75 -10.64
C PRO A 611 -13.96 -21.28 -10.43
N ASN A 612 -14.94 -22.16 -10.66
CA ASN A 612 -16.36 -21.77 -10.59
C ASN A 612 -16.77 -21.36 -9.17
N SER A 613 -16.16 -21.98 -8.15
CA SER A 613 -16.31 -21.62 -6.74
C SER A 613 -15.97 -20.17 -6.41
N LEU A 614 -15.16 -19.47 -7.23
CA LEU A 614 -14.86 -18.05 -7.01
C LEU A 614 -16.13 -17.20 -7.00
N SER A 615 -17.16 -17.59 -7.76
CA SER A 615 -18.48 -16.93 -7.77
C SER A 615 -19.25 -17.02 -6.45
N THR A 616 -18.78 -17.84 -5.49
CA THR A 616 -19.36 -17.95 -4.14
C THR A 616 -18.79 -16.92 -3.16
N LEU A 617 -17.75 -16.17 -3.56
CA LEU A 617 -17.10 -15.14 -2.76
C LEU A 617 -17.87 -13.82 -2.80
N TYR A 618 -19.07 -13.81 -2.22
CA TYR A 618 -19.99 -12.65 -2.29
C TYR A 618 -19.41 -11.36 -1.71
N TYR A 619 -18.37 -11.44 -0.87
CA TYR A 619 -17.69 -10.29 -0.25
C TYR A 619 -16.53 -9.75 -1.07
N LEU A 620 -16.16 -10.38 -2.19
CA LEU A 620 -15.04 -9.93 -3.00
C LEU A 620 -15.31 -8.51 -3.51
N GLN A 621 -14.41 -7.58 -3.17
CA GLN A 621 -14.46 -6.16 -3.51
C GLN A 621 -13.46 -5.81 -4.62
N ALA A 622 -12.30 -6.46 -4.64
CA ALA A 622 -11.26 -6.24 -5.63
C ALA A 622 -10.74 -7.57 -6.17
N LEU A 623 -10.70 -7.69 -7.49
CA LEU A 623 -10.10 -8.79 -8.23
C LEU A 623 -9.11 -8.21 -9.24
N ILE A 624 -7.82 -8.44 -9.00
CA ILE A 624 -6.73 -7.90 -9.81
C ILE A 624 -6.11 -9.04 -10.63
N LEU A 625 -6.25 -8.94 -11.95
CA LEU A 625 -5.79 -9.93 -12.94
C LEU A 625 -4.85 -9.29 -13.97
N PHE A 626 -4.16 -8.23 -13.55
CA PHE A 626 -3.23 -7.46 -14.38
C PHE A 626 -2.15 -8.38 -14.97
N GLU A 627 -1.87 -8.28 -16.28
CA GLU A 627 -0.85 -9.09 -16.97
C GLU A 627 -1.02 -10.61 -16.84
N CYS A 628 -2.25 -11.09 -16.64
CA CYS A 628 -2.57 -12.51 -16.78
C CYS A 628 -2.70 -12.90 -18.27
N PHE A 629 -1.57 -12.95 -18.98
CA PHE A 629 -1.53 -13.14 -20.45
C PHE A 629 -2.13 -14.48 -20.94
N CYS A 630 -2.27 -15.47 -20.07
CA CYS A 630 -2.84 -16.78 -20.40
C CYS A 630 -4.35 -16.89 -20.08
N LEU A 631 -4.94 -15.87 -19.44
CA LEU A 631 -6.33 -15.87 -19.04
C LEU A 631 -7.24 -15.70 -20.27
N VAL A 632 -7.97 -16.75 -20.61
CA VAL A 632 -8.84 -16.79 -21.80
C VAL A 632 -10.31 -16.57 -21.46
N GLU A 633 -10.75 -16.98 -20.26
CA GLU A 633 -12.14 -16.93 -19.83
C GLU A 633 -12.25 -16.57 -18.33
N LEU A 634 -13.25 -15.77 -17.99
CA LEU A 634 -13.70 -15.54 -16.62
C LEU A 634 -14.79 -16.56 -16.23
N THR A 635 -15.11 -16.66 -14.94
CA THR A 635 -16.16 -17.58 -14.48
C THR A 635 -17.53 -17.18 -15.03
N LYS A 636 -18.33 -18.18 -15.44
CA LYS A 636 -19.68 -17.93 -16.00
C LYS A 636 -20.64 -17.27 -15.01
N ASP A 637 -20.42 -17.51 -13.72
CA ASP A 637 -21.22 -17.00 -12.60
C ASP A 637 -20.63 -15.71 -11.97
N MET A 638 -19.75 -14.97 -12.66
CA MET A 638 -19.19 -13.71 -12.14
C MET A 638 -20.24 -12.69 -11.68
N CYS A 639 -21.43 -12.71 -12.28
CA CYS A 639 -22.56 -11.86 -11.89
C CYS A 639 -23.04 -12.05 -10.42
N ARG A 640 -22.54 -13.07 -9.71
CA ARG A 640 -22.81 -13.31 -8.29
C ARG A 640 -21.92 -12.51 -7.35
N LEU A 641 -20.83 -11.92 -7.83
CA LEU A 641 -19.90 -11.10 -7.04
C LEU A 641 -20.47 -9.70 -6.78
N ILE A 642 -21.64 -9.63 -6.15
CA ILE A 642 -22.46 -8.41 -6.07
C ILE A 642 -21.77 -7.22 -5.36
N ASN A 643 -20.76 -7.47 -4.53
CA ASN A 643 -19.98 -6.43 -3.83
C ASN A 643 -18.68 -6.05 -4.55
N LEU A 644 -18.43 -6.58 -5.77
CA LEU A 644 -17.21 -6.29 -6.53
C LEU A 644 -17.21 -4.83 -6.98
N GLN A 645 -16.15 -4.11 -6.59
CA GLN A 645 -15.95 -2.69 -6.87
C GLN A 645 -14.79 -2.46 -7.86
N HIS A 646 -13.79 -3.33 -7.85
CA HIS A 646 -12.59 -3.19 -8.67
C HIS A 646 -12.28 -4.49 -9.42
N LEU A 647 -12.30 -4.42 -10.75
CA LEU A 647 -11.89 -5.50 -11.64
C LEU A 647 -10.84 -4.97 -12.61
N ASP A 648 -9.59 -5.40 -12.41
CA ASP A 648 -8.46 -5.05 -13.26
C ASP A 648 -8.13 -6.23 -14.20
N LEU A 649 -8.28 -5.98 -15.49
CA LEU A 649 -8.14 -6.93 -16.59
C LEU A 649 -7.12 -6.45 -17.64
N ARG A 650 -6.32 -5.41 -17.33
CA ARG A 650 -5.36 -4.88 -18.30
C ARG A 650 -4.33 -5.95 -18.64
N GLU A 651 -3.93 -5.96 -19.91
CA GLU A 651 -2.94 -6.91 -20.44
C GLU A 651 -3.36 -8.39 -20.31
N THR A 652 -4.66 -8.67 -20.33
CA THR A 652 -5.21 -10.03 -20.44
C THR A 652 -5.55 -10.39 -21.89
N LYS A 653 -5.63 -11.69 -22.20
CA LYS A 653 -6.06 -12.19 -23.51
C LYS A 653 -7.49 -12.74 -23.47
N LEU A 654 -8.35 -12.07 -22.71
CA LEU A 654 -9.72 -12.50 -22.50
C LEU A 654 -10.48 -12.56 -23.83
N ALA A 655 -11.15 -13.67 -24.12
CA ALA A 655 -11.91 -13.82 -25.36
C ALA A 655 -13.26 -13.09 -25.34
N ARG A 656 -13.90 -13.01 -24.16
CA ARG A 656 -15.19 -12.34 -23.95
C ARG A 656 -15.49 -12.11 -22.47
N MET A 657 -16.34 -11.13 -22.17
CA MET A 657 -16.93 -10.97 -20.84
C MET A 657 -18.05 -11.99 -20.58
N PRO A 658 -18.17 -12.53 -19.34
CA PRO A 658 -19.28 -13.41 -18.95
C PRO A 658 -20.60 -12.64 -18.93
N LYS A 659 -21.75 -13.30 -19.05
CA LYS A 659 -23.07 -12.63 -19.06
C LYS A 659 -23.44 -12.05 -17.69
N GLY A 660 -24.20 -10.96 -17.69
CA GLY A 660 -24.79 -10.40 -16.46
C GLY A 660 -23.83 -9.54 -15.66
N MET A 661 -22.86 -8.91 -16.33
CA MET A 661 -22.00 -7.88 -15.77
C MET A 661 -22.83 -6.70 -15.27
N ASP A 662 -23.99 -6.46 -15.89
CA ASP A 662 -24.97 -5.44 -15.50
C ASP A 662 -25.51 -5.58 -14.05
N LYS A 663 -25.33 -6.75 -13.41
CA LYS A 663 -25.69 -7.00 -12.01
C LYS A 663 -24.68 -6.45 -11.01
N LEU A 664 -23.44 -6.19 -11.44
CA LEU A 664 -22.36 -5.67 -10.60
C LEU A 664 -22.48 -4.16 -10.41
N LYS A 665 -23.57 -3.72 -9.79
CA LYS A 665 -23.95 -2.30 -9.70
C LYS A 665 -22.98 -1.44 -8.90
N ASP A 666 -22.21 -2.05 -8.00
CA ASP A 666 -21.22 -1.38 -7.17
C ASP A 666 -19.84 -1.29 -7.85
N LEU A 667 -19.71 -1.79 -9.09
CA LEU A 667 -18.46 -1.76 -9.84
C LEU A 667 -18.05 -0.32 -10.18
N ARG A 668 -16.84 0.05 -9.75
CA ARG A 668 -16.23 1.37 -9.93
C ARG A 668 -15.09 1.34 -10.92
N THR A 669 -14.27 0.30 -10.89
CA THR A 669 -13.17 0.13 -11.83
C THR A 669 -13.40 -1.12 -12.63
N LEU A 670 -13.44 -0.95 -13.95
CA LEU A 670 -13.44 -2.02 -14.94
C LEU A 670 -12.52 -1.58 -16.05
N THR A 671 -11.32 -2.16 -16.13
CA THR A 671 -10.31 -1.65 -17.05
C THR A 671 -10.54 -2.09 -18.49
N ASP A 672 -11.11 -3.27 -18.71
CA ASP A 672 -11.30 -3.86 -20.03
C ASP A 672 -12.67 -4.54 -20.13
N PHE A 673 -13.36 -4.34 -21.24
CA PHE A 673 -14.64 -4.96 -21.58
C PHE A 673 -14.58 -5.55 -22.99
N VAL A 674 -14.42 -6.88 -23.07
CA VAL A 674 -14.26 -7.61 -24.33
C VAL A 674 -15.59 -8.18 -24.82
N LEU A 675 -16.02 -7.75 -26.00
CA LEU A 675 -17.20 -8.26 -26.70
C LEU A 675 -16.82 -9.46 -27.59
N GLY A 676 -17.39 -10.64 -27.33
CA GLY A 676 -17.16 -11.84 -28.14
C GLY A 676 -18.32 -12.16 -29.09
N GLU A 677 -18.06 -12.98 -30.12
CA GLU A 677 -19.00 -13.29 -31.21
C GLU A 677 -20.33 -13.94 -30.76
N GLN A 678 -20.32 -14.77 -29.72
CA GLN A 678 -21.52 -15.41 -29.16
C GLN A 678 -21.41 -15.63 -27.65
N ASN A 679 -22.54 -15.75 -26.93
CA ASN A 679 -22.60 -16.21 -25.52
C ASN A 679 -21.84 -15.38 -24.45
N GLY A 680 -21.40 -14.16 -24.74
CA GLY A 680 -20.82 -13.21 -23.77
C GLY A 680 -21.79 -12.11 -23.33
N SER A 681 -21.30 -11.15 -22.55
CA SER A 681 -22.01 -9.90 -22.26
C SER A 681 -22.23 -9.07 -23.52
N SER A 682 -23.36 -8.38 -23.59
CA SER A 682 -23.64 -7.36 -24.60
C SER A 682 -23.19 -5.97 -24.13
N ILE A 683 -22.89 -5.07 -25.07
CA ILE A 683 -22.39 -3.72 -24.76
C ILE A 683 -23.38 -2.87 -23.94
N ASN A 684 -24.69 -3.09 -24.11
CA ASN A 684 -25.74 -2.42 -23.34
C ASN A 684 -25.69 -2.72 -21.82
N GLU A 685 -25.02 -3.79 -21.40
CA GLU A 685 -24.81 -4.11 -19.98
C GLU A 685 -24.00 -3.01 -19.27
N LEU A 686 -23.07 -2.36 -19.98
CA LEU A 686 -22.32 -1.20 -19.49
C LEU A 686 -23.24 -0.03 -19.11
N GLY A 687 -24.43 0.08 -19.71
CA GLY A 687 -25.41 1.12 -19.39
C GLY A 687 -25.83 1.12 -17.92
N LYS A 688 -25.86 -0.05 -17.28
CA LYS A 688 -26.25 -0.19 -15.86
C LYS A 688 -25.10 0.10 -14.90
N LEU A 689 -23.86 0.14 -15.37
CA LEU A 689 -22.65 0.37 -14.58
C LEU A 689 -22.35 1.88 -14.48
N LYS A 690 -23.21 2.61 -13.77
CA LYS A 690 -23.19 4.09 -13.73
C LYS A 690 -22.02 4.69 -12.95
N HIS A 691 -21.38 3.91 -12.09
CA HIS A 691 -20.35 4.38 -11.17
C HIS A 691 -18.92 4.11 -11.66
N LEU A 692 -18.76 3.68 -12.91
CA LEU A 692 -17.45 3.44 -13.50
C LEU A 692 -16.60 4.71 -13.54
N CYS A 693 -15.33 4.55 -13.20
CA CYS A 693 -14.34 5.61 -13.08
C CYS A 693 -12.97 5.13 -13.55
N GLY A 694 -12.10 6.08 -13.91
CA GLY A 694 -10.74 5.78 -14.36
C GLY A 694 -10.68 5.36 -15.83
N ARG A 695 -9.90 4.31 -16.13
CA ARG A 695 -9.69 3.79 -17.49
C ARG A 695 -10.70 2.70 -17.83
N LEU A 696 -11.25 2.74 -19.04
CA LEU A 696 -12.05 1.67 -19.64
C LEU A 696 -11.60 1.44 -21.10
N ALA A 697 -11.23 0.21 -21.42
CA ALA A 697 -10.95 -0.24 -22.77
C ALA A 697 -12.07 -1.16 -23.26
N ILE A 698 -12.62 -0.90 -24.45
CA ILE A 698 -13.66 -1.73 -25.07
C ILE A 698 -13.09 -2.32 -26.35
N SER A 699 -13.11 -3.65 -26.45
CA SER A 699 -12.64 -4.38 -27.62
C SER A 699 -13.71 -5.31 -28.18
N GLY A 700 -13.56 -5.72 -29.44
CA GLY A 700 -14.54 -6.57 -30.12
C GLY A 700 -15.79 -5.84 -30.58
N LEU A 701 -15.69 -4.54 -30.88
CA LEU A 701 -16.83 -3.71 -31.31
C LEU A 701 -17.50 -4.19 -32.62
N GLY A 702 -16.82 -5.01 -33.42
CA GLY A 702 -17.42 -5.70 -34.56
C GLY A 702 -18.52 -6.70 -34.19
N ASN A 703 -18.58 -7.12 -32.91
CA ASN A 703 -19.56 -8.07 -32.38
C ASN A 703 -20.81 -7.37 -31.80
N VAL A 704 -20.93 -6.05 -31.93
CA VAL A 704 -22.13 -5.31 -31.50
C VAL A 704 -23.27 -5.58 -32.48
N ALA A 705 -24.37 -6.14 -31.97
CA ALA A 705 -25.50 -6.55 -32.81
C ALA A 705 -26.23 -5.38 -33.50
N CYS A 706 -26.38 -4.24 -32.82
CA CYS A 706 -27.01 -3.06 -33.40
C CYS A 706 -26.58 -1.74 -32.73
N ALA A 707 -26.78 -0.63 -33.44
CA ALA A 707 -26.48 0.72 -32.93
C ALA A 707 -27.28 1.12 -31.68
N ARG A 708 -28.45 0.50 -31.45
CA ARG A 708 -29.24 0.75 -30.24
C ARG A 708 -28.52 0.24 -28.99
N ASP A 709 -27.94 -0.96 -29.04
CA ASP A 709 -27.21 -1.52 -27.90
C ASP A 709 -26.00 -0.66 -27.54
N ALA A 710 -25.31 -0.14 -28.56
CA ALA A 710 -24.22 0.82 -28.41
C ALA A 710 -24.68 2.10 -27.70
N LYS A 711 -25.82 2.66 -28.09
CA LYS A 711 -26.42 3.82 -27.43
C LYS A 711 -26.82 3.51 -25.98
N ASP A 712 -27.38 2.34 -25.73
CA ASP A 712 -27.79 1.89 -24.40
C ASP A 712 -26.60 1.66 -23.45
N ALA A 713 -25.38 1.49 -23.98
CA ALA A 713 -24.17 1.45 -23.17
C ALA A 713 -23.91 2.78 -22.44
N ASN A 714 -24.45 3.88 -22.96
CA ASN A 714 -24.52 5.20 -22.32
C ASN A 714 -23.16 5.63 -21.73
N LEU A 715 -22.14 5.66 -22.59
CA LEU A 715 -20.77 5.98 -22.19
C LEU A 715 -20.61 7.48 -21.89
N GLU A 716 -21.41 8.34 -22.51
CA GLU A 716 -21.38 9.80 -22.34
C GLU A 716 -21.79 10.25 -20.94
N GLU A 717 -22.77 9.59 -20.30
CA GLU A 717 -23.20 9.93 -18.93
C GLU A 717 -22.22 9.43 -17.84
N LYS A 718 -21.16 8.69 -18.21
CA LYS A 718 -20.15 8.19 -17.25
C LYS A 718 -19.09 9.25 -16.98
N MET A 719 -19.49 10.30 -16.26
CA MET A 719 -18.69 11.51 -16.02
C MET A 719 -17.35 11.28 -15.28
N ASN A 720 -17.17 10.12 -14.62
CA ASN A 720 -15.96 9.82 -13.83
C ASN A 720 -14.91 9.01 -14.60
N LEU A 721 -15.16 8.66 -15.87
CA LEU A 721 -14.14 8.05 -16.74
C LEU A 721 -13.08 9.11 -17.11
N LYS A 722 -11.82 8.74 -16.95
CA LYS A 722 -10.65 9.57 -17.28
C LYS A 722 -10.06 9.19 -18.63
N GLU A 723 -10.13 7.90 -18.97
CA GLU A 723 -9.58 7.33 -20.21
C GLU A 723 -10.59 6.33 -20.78
N LEU A 724 -10.88 6.47 -22.08
CA LEU A 724 -11.72 5.54 -22.83
C LEU A 724 -10.96 5.15 -24.10
N SER A 725 -10.73 3.85 -24.31
CA SER A 725 -10.09 3.34 -25.54
C SER A 725 -10.99 2.31 -26.20
N CYS A 726 -11.22 2.43 -27.51
CA CYS A 726 -12.06 1.52 -28.28
C CYS A 726 -11.27 0.87 -29.41
N CYS A 727 -11.35 -0.45 -29.55
CA CYS A 727 -10.65 -1.20 -30.59
C CYS A 727 -11.65 -1.81 -31.61
N GLY A 728 -11.68 -1.25 -32.83
CA GLY A 728 -12.50 -1.67 -33.97
C GLY A 728 -12.90 -0.51 -34.90
N VAL A 729 -12.48 -0.54 -36.17
CA VAL A 729 -12.42 0.64 -37.07
C VAL A 729 -13.77 1.02 -37.72
N LEU A 730 -14.65 0.06 -38.04
CA LEU A 730 -15.86 0.37 -38.83
C LEU A 730 -17.08 0.83 -38.00
N THR A 731 -17.25 0.32 -36.78
CA THR A 731 -18.40 0.67 -35.92
C THR A 731 -18.18 1.99 -35.16
N LEU A 732 -16.93 2.42 -35.04
CA LEU A 732 -16.52 3.67 -34.40
C LEU A 732 -17.13 4.88 -35.11
N ILE A 733 -17.21 4.84 -36.45
CA ILE A 733 -17.76 5.91 -37.30
C ILE A 733 -19.26 6.16 -37.00
N LEU A 734 -20.02 5.12 -36.65
CA LEU A 734 -21.44 5.24 -36.30
C LEU A 734 -21.68 5.67 -34.84
N MET A 735 -20.71 5.45 -33.94
CA MET A 735 -20.77 5.94 -32.55
C MET A 735 -20.35 7.41 -32.42
N ILE A 736 -19.50 7.91 -33.33
CA ILE A 736 -18.96 9.28 -33.31
C ILE A 736 -20.01 10.35 -33.63
N GLU A 737 -21.13 10.02 -34.28
CA GLU A 737 -22.22 10.99 -34.54
C GLU A 737 -22.90 11.55 -33.26
N GLY A 738 -22.55 11.07 -32.05
CA GLY A 738 -23.06 11.58 -30.76
C GLY A 738 -22.02 12.17 -29.79
N MET A 739 -20.71 11.91 -29.94
CA MET A 739 -19.73 12.27 -28.92
C MET A 739 -19.17 13.69 -29.12
N THR A 740 -19.45 14.60 -28.17
CA THR A 740 -18.85 15.95 -28.11
C THR A 740 -17.32 15.94 -27.91
N GLU A 741 -16.64 17.03 -28.31
CA GLU A 741 -15.18 17.28 -28.34
C GLU A 741 -14.35 16.81 -27.12
N LYS A 742 -14.96 16.61 -25.95
CA LYS A 742 -14.30 16.31 -24.67
C LYS A 742 -13.45 15.02 -24.67
N TYR A 743 -13.75 14.05 -25.53
CA TYR A 743 -13.07 12.75 -25.54
C TYR A 743 -11.98 12.62 -26.61
N LEU A 744 -11.92 13.53 -27.59
CA LEU A 744 -11.00 13.43 -28.73
C LEU A 744 -9.55 13.84 -28.39
N SER A 745 -9.34 14.64 -27.34
CA SER A 745 -8.01 15.15 -26.98
C SER A 745 -7.08 14.15 -26.28
N ASN A 746 -7.58 12.99 -25.85
CA ASN A 746 -6.81 11.99 -25.07
C ASN A 746 -6.57 10.66 -25.81
N TRP A 747 -6.70 10.63 -27.14
CA TRP A 747 -6.54 9.42 -27.95
C TRP A 747 -5.06 9.13 -28.19
N SER A 748 -4.56 8.00 -27.68
CA SER A 748 -3.27 7.44 -28.11
C SER A 748 -3.51 6.37 -29.19
N PRO A 749 -2.80 6.43 -30.34
CA PRO A 749 -2.94 5.43 -31.38
C PRO A 749 -2.22 4.14 -30.98
N ILE A 750 -2.92 3.01 -31.05
CA ILE A 750 -2.29 1.68 -30.99
C ILE A 750 -1.68 1.39 -32.37
N GLN A 751 -0.39 1.04 -32.37
CA GLN A 751 0.48 0.89 -33.53
C GLN A 751 0.10 -0.30 -34.43
N THR A 752 -0.64 -0.04 -35.50
CA THR A 752 -0.47 -0.75 -36.78
C THR A 752 -0.68 0.25 -37.92
N TRP A 753 0.40 0.58 -38.64
CA TRP A 753 0.44 1.61 -39.70
C TRP A 753 -0.33 1.24 -40.98
N SER A 754 -1.06 0.12 -41.02
CA SER A 754 -1.81 -0.32 -42.20
C SER A 754 -3.22 0.29 -42.33
N ASP A 755 -3.82 0.79 -41.25
CA ASP A 755 -5.22 1.26 -41.26
C ASP A 755 -5.38 2.78 -41.19
N LEU A 756 -4.29 3.53 -41.02
CA LEU A 756 -4.28 5.00 -40.91
C LEU A 756 -4.47 5.72 -42.25
N SER A 757 -4.17 5.07 -43.39
CA SER A 757 -4.37 5.66 -44.71
C SER A 757 -5.84 5.84 -45.07
N LEU A 758 -6.73 5.04 -44.48
CA LEU A 758 -8.18 5.14 -44.65
C LEU A 758 -8.81 6.19 -43.71
N VAL A 759 -8.29 6.34 -42.49
CA VAL A 759 -8.81 7.30 -41.50
C VAL A 759 -8.55 8.75 -41.94
N VAL A 760 -7.41 9.05 -42.56
CA VAL A 760 -7.11 10.40 -43.05
C VAL A 760 -7.83 10.71 -44.38
N MET A 761 -8.02 9.73 -45.27
CA MET A 761 -8.75 9.96 -46.53
C MET A 761 -10.26 10.18 -46.34
N VAL A 762 -10.91 9.50 -45.39
CA VAL A 762 -12.37 9.62 -45.21
C VAL A 762 -12.75 10.93 -44.50
N VAL A 763 -11.91 11.45 -43.61
CA VAL A 763 -12.11 12.77 -42.96
C VAL A 763 -11.92 13.91 -43.96
N GLN A 764 -11.03 13.77 -44.96
CA GLN A 764 -10.80 14.81 -45.98
C GLN A 764 -11.83 14.83 -47.12
N VAL A 765 -12.49 13.70 -47.42
CA VAL A 765 -13.47 13.63 -48.51
C VAL A 765 -14.83 14.22 -48.12
N PHE A 766 -15.18 14.26 -46.83
CA PHE A 766 -16.48 14.81 -46.37
C PHE A 766 -16.42 16.23 -45.79
N TRP A 767 -15.24 16.83 -45.64
CA TRP A 767 -15.09 18.23 -45.16
C TRP A 767 -14.94 19.29 -46.25
N ASN A 768 -14.86 18.92 -47.54
CA ASN A 768 -14.81 19.87 -48.66
C ASN A 768 -16.17 20.08 -49.37
N GLY A 769 -17.28 19.79 -48.68
CA GLY A 769 -18.64 19.84 -49.23
C GLY A 769 -19.52 20.93 -48.64
N SER A 770 -18.99 22.06 -48.18
CA SER A 770 -19.81 23.20 -47.72
C SER A 770 -19.06 24.52 -47.90
N ASP A 771 -19.70 25.45 -48.61
CA ASP A 771 -19.38 26.88 -48.76
C ASP A 771 -18.34 27.33 -49.80
N ILE A 772 -18.72 27.30 -51.08
CA ILE A 772 -18.45 28.42 -52.00
C ILE A 772 -19.66 28.59 -52.95
N LEU A 773 -20.47 29.63 -52.75
CA LEU A 773 -20.83 30.65 -53.77
C LEU A 773 -22.02 31.51 -53.28
N SER A 774 -21.67 32.71 -52.84
CA SER A 774 -22.54 33.89 -52.83
C SER A 774 -22.99 34.27 -54.26
N SER A 775 -24.25 34.74 -54.37
CA SER A 775 -24.93 35.58 -55.40
C SER A 775 -24.17 36.04 -56.67
N PRO A 776 -24.88 36.22 -57.80
CA PRO A 776 -25.44 37.56 -58.09
C PRO A 776 -26.78 37.60 -58.86
N LYS A 777 -27.81 38.20 -58.27
CA LYS A 777 -28.62 39.35 -58.75
C LYS A 777 -29.85 39.54 -57.88
#